data_AF-A0A7L9C042-F1
#
_entry.id   AF-A0A7L9C042-F1
#
_cell.length_a   1.000
_cell.length_b   1.000
_cell.length_c   1.000
_cell.angle_alpha   90.00
_cell.angle_beta   90.00
_cell.angle_gamma   90.00
#
_symmetry.space_group_name_H-M   'P 1'
#
loop_
_entity.id
_entity.type
_entity.pdbx_description
1 polymer ?
#
loop_
_entity_poly.entity_id
_entity_poly.type
_entity_poly.pdbx_seq_one_letter_code
_entity_poly.pdbx_strand_id
1 'polypeptide(L)'
;MTRSRFSFGSAFGLVAVVIPLWLCTNVHARGADCNNNGIPDDVDIRRGSIVAWGGNWAGQTNVPAPNSGFVAIAALGDHSMGLKADGSIAAWGYNGGGQTNVPAPNSGFVAIAAGGGHSLGLKADGSIVAWGNNDNGQTNVPAPNSGFVAIAAGGGHSLGLKADGSIVAWGYNGDGQTNVPAPNSGFEAIAAGIYHSLGLKADGSIAAWGYQTNVPAPNSGFVAIAAGGFHSMGLKADGSIVAWGYNGDGQTNVPAPNSGFVAIAGGIYHSLGLKADGSIAAWGYNGDGQTNVPAPNSGFVAIAAGGLHSMAIRTENDCNWNGVPDDCESDTDADGIIDDCDNCPFDFNPDQIDSDGDGVGNDCDGCPFDPNKTEPLFCGCGNPETDTDRDGVPDCVDNCIFVGNPDQTDTDGDGFGDACDACPDDPTCHCRIVVDHGGGGDFTTIQAAIANVQTVNQCEIIVMPGIYVENIDFLGKNIVVRSSDPLDPLVVAATVIDGNQSGSVVTFQRGEKRQAVLSGLTIRNGQSAGGGGVFCAYSAQPTITRCVVEDNLAAGPWPARDGGGMLFGGYTAYTAYSAYTTFFNPLVADCIIRRNEAANAGGGIAAVASYAFQITPEATIQLDVESCEIYENVANGEGGGGLAAYGYGSLHAVLKVNNSDIHNNTAGFYGGGLIAFTSYTSYITNSTIRSNSASAGGGARIGNTVIENCVISGNSAYEGGGADGSSNSTIRNSQVTENTAIYTGGGLSQFDRVETCEITNNVANQHGGGIARSNGLILGNVLYGNLAQEAGGALFDCNGLILRNDIRENQAWEGAGLFSCDGDIRNNLVVGNAAGLAGGGFRACAGFIRQNTIMDNWAGFAGGGIAGSFAQLNGNILWGNVSMLLGPQLYFSSTPSYSIIQNHNGSGVGNLALNPLVDANYRLTSKSPGIDAGDPAYVPLEDELDIDGDARVFNDRVDIGVDEFTGVPCVPGDFNGDGLVTMDDLPGMVAALCAPAAMDCMPGDMNHDELVNGLDIQFFVDCILMK
;
A
#
# COMPACT_ATOMS: atom_id res chain seq x y z
N MET A 1 -2.58 31.22 5.24
CA MET A 1 -3.91 30.95 5.84
C MET A 1 -4.59 29.99 4.87
N THR A 2 -4.96 28.75 5.14
CA THR A 2 -5.18 27.91 6.34
C THR A 2 -5.05 26.46 5.85
N ARG A 3 -4.45 25.58 6.66
CA ARG A 3 -4.18 24.15 6.40
C ARG A 3 -5.45 23.28 6.40
N SER A 4 -5.45 22.19 5.66
CA SER A 4 -6.03 20.89 6.09
C SER A 4 -5.39 19.74 5.29
N ARG A 5 -4.55 18.94 5.96
CA ARG A 5 -4.08 17.62 5.52
C ARG A 5 -4.84 16.58 6.33
N PHE A 6 -5.51 15.63 5.69
CA PHE A 6 -5.95 14.39 6.32
C PHE A 6 -5.04 13.26 5.85
N SER A 7 -4.46 12.56 6.82
CA SER A 7 -3.59 11.39 6.67
C SER A 7 -4.46 10.15 6.79
N PHE A 8 -4.19 9.15 5.94
CA PHE A 8 -4.82 7.83 5.99
C PHE A 8 -4.66 7.19 7.39
N GLY A 9 -5.79 6.74 7.94
CA GLY A 9 -5.86 5.97 9.17
C GLY A 9 -5.54 4.50 8.91
N SER A 10 -4.36 4.07 9.32
CA SER A 10 -4.09 2.68 9.70
C SER A 10 -3.99 2.65 11.22
N ALA A 11 -5.14 2.47 11.89
CA ALA A 11 -5.23 2.46 13.34
C ALA A 11 -5.14 1.01 13.87
N PHE A 12 -3.91 0.53 14.06
CA PHE A 12 -3.58 -0.40 15.14
C PHE A 12 -2.43 0.22 15.94
N GLY A 13 -2.74 1.33 16.62
CA GLY A 13 -1.87 1.92 17.63
C GLY A 13 -1.99 1.12 18.93
N LEU A 14 -0.97 0.34 19.26
CA LEU A 14 -0.82 -0.29 20.57
C LEU A 14 0.47 0.26 21.19
N VAL A 15 0.38 1.44 21.81
CA VAL A 15 1.48 1.95 22.65
C VAL A 15 1.28 1.45 24.06
N ALA A 16 1.99 0.37 24.36
CA ALA A 16 2.68 0.19 25.62
C ALA A 16 3.91 -0.69 25.32
N VAL A 17 5.05 -0.02 25.14
CA VAL A 17 6.35 -0.60 24.72
C VAL A 17 6.41 -0.99 23.23
N VAL A 18 6.89 -0.02 22.44
CA VAL A 18 7.64 -0.12 21.16
C VAL A 18 7.84 -1.54 20.60
N ILE A 19 7.07 -1.90 19.57
CA ILE A 19 7.52 -2.67 18.39
C ILE A 19 6.74 -2.11 17.18
N PRO A 20 7.37 -1.55 16.13
CA PRO A 20 6.67 -1.24 14.90
C PRO A 20 6.40 -2.54 14.11
N LEU A 21 5.12 -2.94 14.01
CA LEU A 21 4.65 -3.92 13.03
C LEU A 21 4.59 -3.25 11.65
N TRP A 22 5.67 -3.35 10.87
CA TRP A 22 5.64 -3.22 9.41
C TRP A 22 6.51 -4.33 8.82
N LEU A 23 6.07 -4.95 7.72
CA LEU A 23 6.54 -6.18 7.06
C LEU A 23 5.98 -7.51 7.62
N CYS A 24 4.91 -8.00 6.96
CA CYS A 24 4.78 -9.38 6.48
C CYS A 24 3.45 -9.52 5.71
N THR A 25 3.50 -9.39 4.38
CA THR A 25 2.57 -10.06 3.47
C THR A 25 3.38 -10.95 2.55
N ASN A 26 3.14 -12.27 2.63
CA ASN A 26 3.58 -13.38 1.78
C ASN A 26 5.05 -13.83 1.82
N VAL A 27 5.34 -15.00 2.44
CA VAL A 27 5.93 -16.23 1.81
C VAL A 27 5.57 -17.45 2.69
N HIS A 28 5.25 -18.59 2.06
CA HIS A 28 4.98 -19.90 2.66
C HIS A 28 6.26 -20.77 2.78
N ALA A 29 6.32 -21.58 3.85
CA ALA A 29 6.81 -22.99 3.95
C ALA A 29 8.11 -23.34 4.71
N ARG A 30 7.91 -23.90 5.93
CA ARG A 30 8.56 -25.05 6.61
C ARG A 30 10.07 -24.99 6.96
N GLY A 31 10.39 -24.56 8.19
CA GLY A 31 11.66 -24.84 8.90
C GLY A 31 11.56 -25.95 9.97
N ALA A 32 12.69 -26.58 10.31
CA ALA A 32 12.84 -27.60 11.35
C ALA A 32 13.13 -26.95 12.73
N ASP A 33 12.76 -27.64 13.82
CA ASP A 33 12.88 -27.18 15.22
C ASP A 33 14.19 -27.69 15.86
N CYS A 34 15.17 -26.81 16.02
CA CYS A 34 16.53 -27.14 16.47
C CYS A 34 16.70 -27.15 18.00
N ASN A 35 15.78 -26.53 18.76
CA ASN A 35 15.80 -26.55 20.23
C ASN A 35 14.81 -27.59 20.81
N ASN A 36 14.07 -28.27 19.93
CA ASN A 36 13.17 -29.39 20.20
C ASN A 36 12.01 -29.01 21.13
N ASN A 37 11.52 -27.77 21.03
CA ASN A 37 10.44 -27.23 21.88
C ASN A 37 9.03 -27.35 21.26
N GLY A 38 8.92 -27.79 20.00
CA GLY A 38 7.68 -28.00 19.26
C GLY A 38 7.15 -26.80 18.46
N ILE A 39 7.94 -25.74 18.28
CA ILE A 39 7.61 -24.55 17.48
C ILE A 39 8.57 -24.47 16.28
N PRO A 40 8.10 -24.23 15.03
CA PRO A 40 8.99 -23.98 13.90
C PRO A 40 9.82 -22.71 14.14
N ASP A 41 11.15 -22.79 13.95
CA ASP A 41 12.09 -21.69 14.26
C ASP A 41 11.87 -20.44 13.38
N ASP A 42 11.14 -20.53 12.27
CA ASP A 42 10.65 -19.40 11.47
C ASP A 42 9.66 -18.48 12.24
N VAL A 43 9.21 -18.89 13.44
CA VAL A 43 8.44 -18.07 14.40
C VAL A 43 9.37 -17.37 15.43
N ASP A 44 10.70 -17.56 15.38
CA ASP A 44 11.69 -17.02 16.34
C ASP A 44 12.27 -15.64 15.96
N ILE A 45 12.08 -15.15 14.73
CA ILE A 45 12.72 -13.95 14.14
C ILE A 45 12.38 -12.58 14.81
N ARG A 46 11.66 -12.55 15.94
CA ARG A 46 11.40 -11.33 16.72
C ARG A 46 11.89 -11.42 18.17
N ARG A 47 12.71 -12.41 18.48
CA ARG A 47 13.23 -12.69 19.82
C ARG A 47 14.58 -12.04 20.02
N GLY A 48 14.82 -11.52 21.20
CA GLY A 48 16.10 -10.93 21.55
C GLY A 48 16.52 -11.17 22.98
N SER A 49 17.79 -10.87 23.25
CA SER A 49 18.36 -10.85 24.58
C SER A 49 18.20 -9.46 25.21
N ILE A 50 17.95 -9.41 26.52
CA ILE A 50 17.84 -8.15 27.25
C ILE A 50 19.23 -7.68 27.67
N VAL A 51 19.55 -6.44 27.32
CA VAL A 51 20.72 -5.71 27.84
C VAL A 51 20.21 -4.70 28.88
N ALA A 52 20.65 -4.83 30.13
CA ALA A 52 20.25 -3.94 31.22
C ALA A 52 21.47 -3.25 31.85
N TRP A 53 21.38 -1.94 32.10
CA TRP A 53 22.49 -1.14 32.66
C TRP A 53 21.99 -0.04 33.60
N GLY A 54 22.91 0.55 34.37
CA GLY A 54 22.62 1.56 35.40
C GLY A 54 22.66 1.00 36.83
N GLY A 55 21.84 1.57 37.72
CA GLY A 55 21.79 1.21 39.14
C GLY A 55 21.22 -0.18 39.38
N ASN A 56 21.88 -0.96 40.25
CA ASN A 56 21.59 -2.38 40.46
C ASN A 56 21.48 -2.82 41.94
N TRP A 57 21.02 -1.93 42.81
CA TRP A 57 21.01 -2.19 44.26
C TRP A 57 19.98 -3.25 44.71
N ALA A 58 18.97 -3.54 43.88
CA ALA A 58 17.96 -4.58 44.09
C ALA A 58 18.08 -5.76 43.12
N GLY A 59 19.13 -5.79 42.28
CA GLY A 59 19.26 -6.78 41.23
C GLY A 59 18.44 -6.48 39.97
N GLN A 60 17.94 -5.26 39.78
CA GLN A 60 17.11 -4.87 38.64
C GLN A 60 17.83 -4.93 37.28
N THR A 61 19.17 -4.91 37.23
CA THR A 61 19.91 -5.17 35.98
C THR A 61 20.40 -6.62 35.87
N ASN A 62 20.08 -7.48 36.84
CA ASN A 62 20.46 -8.91 36.81
C ASN A 62 19.41 -9.70 36.02
N VAL A 63 19.46 -9.62 34.69
CA VAL A 63 18.56 -10.36 33.81
C VAL A 63 18.65 -11.87 34.09
N PRO A 64 17.52 -12.55 34.41
CA PRO A 64 17.51 -13.98 34.68
C PRO A 64 17.88 -14.82 33.45
N ALA A 65 18.60 -15.93 33.67
CA ALA A 65 18.84 -16.92 32.62
C ALA A 65 17.62 -17.86 32.43
N PRO A 66 17.32 -18.33 31.20
CA PRO A 66 18.00 -17.97 29.94
C PRO A 66 17.60 -16.56 29.47
N ASN A 67 18.59 -15.78 29.03
CA ASN A 67 18.41 -14.42 28.52
C ASN A 67 18.16 -14.42 27.01
N SER A 68 17.06 -15.04 26.61
CA SER A 68 16.67 -15.21 25.21
C SER A 68 15.15 -15.29 25.09
N GLY A 69 14.63 -15.10 23.87
CA GLY A 69 13.21 -15.27 23.59
C GLY A 69 12.31 -14.09 23.97
N PHE A 70 12.86 -12.93 24.31
CA PHE A 70 12.07 -11.77 24.75
C PHE A 70 11.55 -10.95 23.57
N VAL A 71 10.29 -10.53 23.67
CA VAL A 71 9.60 -9.69 22.67
C VAL A 71 9.21 -8.32 23.22
N ALA A 72 9.08 -8.16 24.55
CA ALA A 72 8.83 -6.86 25.16
C ALA A 72 9.51 -6.73 26.53
N ILE A 73 9.78 -5.49 26.94
CA ILE A 73 10.43 -5.15 28.20
C ILE A 73 9.71 -4.00 28.91
N ALA A 74 9.57 -4.07 30.23
CA ALA A 74 8.96 -2.99 31.01
C ALA A 74 9.74 -2.69 32.29
N ALA A 75 9.95 -1.40 32.56
CA ALA A 75 10.53 -0.89 33.80
C ALA A 75 9.96 0.50 34.11
N LEU A 76 9.84 0.81 35.40
CA LEU A 76 9.61 2.18 35.90
C LEU A 76 10.15 2.34 37.31
N GLY A 77 9.80 1.44 38.23
CA GLY A 77 10.38 1.37 39.57
C GLY A 77 11.74 0.66 39.60
N ASP A 78 11.99 -0.08 40.68
CA ASP A 78 13.24 -0.82 40.92
C ASP A 78 13.12 -2.32 40.62
N HIS A 79 12.17 -2.67 39.76
CA HIS A 79 11.98 -4.01 39.22
C HIS A 79 11.83 -3.93 37.69
N SER A 80 12.05 -5.07 37.06
CA SER A 80 12.14 -5.21 35.62
C SER A 80 11.33 -6.41 35.18
N MET A 81 10.75 -6.31 33.99
CA MET A 81 9.96 -7.38 33.39
C MET A 81 10.34 -7.59 31.93
N GLY A 82 10.34 -8.84 31.49
CA GLY A 82 10.44 -9.25 30.11
C GLY A 82 9.28 -10.17 29.75
N LEU A 83 8.62 -9.92 28.62
CA LEU A 83 7.62 -10.79 28.02
C LEU A 83 8.30 -11.67 26.99
N LYS A 84 8.10 -12.97 27.09
CA LYS A 84 8.58 -13.96 26.12
C LYS A 84 7.54 -14.20 25.04
N ALA A 85 8.00 -14.66 23.88
CA ALA A 85 7.14 -14.97 22.74
C ALA A 85 6.07 -16.04 23.04
N ASP A 86 6.34 -16.95 23.98
CA ASP A 86 5.38 -17.96 24.47
C ASP A 86 4.27 -17.37 25.37
N GLY A 87 4.27 -16.05 25.57
CA GLY A 87 3.32 -15.33 26.40
C GLY A 87 3.59 -15.49 27.89
N SER A 88 4.75 -15.99 28.31
CA SER A 88 5.21 -16.02 29.71
C SER A 88 6.00 -14.77 30.07
N ILE A 89 5.96 -14.40 31.35
CA ILE A 89 6.63 -13.21 31.89
C ILE A 89 7.79 -13.64 32.80
N ALA A 90 8.96 -13.06 32.58
CA ALA A 90 10.06 -13.06 33.55
C ALA A 90 10.08 -11.72 34.29
N ALA A 91 10.11 -11.73 35.62
CA ALA A 91 10.19 -10.51 36.44
C ALA A 91 11.30 -10.64 37.49
N TRP A 92 12.10 -9.59 37.68
CA TRP A 92 13.24 -9.57 38.59
C TRP A 92 13.50 -8.17 39.19
N GLY A 93 14.43 -8.08 40.14
CA GLY A 93 14.72 -6.86 40.90
C GLY A 93 14.00 -6.80 42.25
N TYR A 94 13.62 -5.60 42.69
CA TYR A 94 13.00 -5.39 44.00
C TYR A 94 11.62 -6.06 44.10
N ASN A 95 11.41 -6.88 45.16
CA ASN A 95 10.18 -7.66 45.35
C ASN A 95 9.48 -7.42 46.71
N GLY A 96 9.72 -6.28 47.37
CA GLY A 96 9.17 -6.03 48.72
C GLY A 96 7.63 -5.99 48.79
N GLY A 97 6.95 -5.74 47.68
CA GLY A 97 5.50 -5.75 47.55
C GLY A 97 4.94 -6.94 46.76
N GLY A 98 5.77 -7.91 46.36
CA GLY A 98 5.37 -9.03 45.53
C GLY A 98 5.30 -8.74 44.02
N GLN A 99 5.83 -7.60 43.56
CA GLN A 99 5.77 -7.17 42.16
C GLN A 99 6.53 -8.07 41.18
N THR A 100 7.46 -8.91 41.64
CA THR A 100 8.09 -9.92 40.78
C THR A 100 7.44 -11.30 40.89
N ASN A 101 6.39 -11.46 41.71
CA ASN A 101 5.67 -12.71 41.88
C ASN A 101 4.57 -12.86 40.81
N VAL A 102 4.96 -13.20 39.58
CA VAL A 102 4.03 -13.38 38.46
C VAL A 102 2.94 -14.42 38.81
N PRO A 103 1.63 -14.06 38.76
CA PRO A 103 0.55 -14.99 39.08
C PRO A 103 0.45 -16.17 38.10
N ALA A 104 0.08 -17.35 38.60
CA ALA A 104 -0.21 -18.51 37.75
C ALA A 104 -1.64 -18.46 37.16
N PRO A 105 -1.87 -18.96 35.93
CA PRO A 105 -0.87 -19.47 34.99
C PRO A 105 -0.07 -18.33 34.33
N ASN A 106 1.25 -18.52 34.23
CA ASN A 106 2.17 -17.57 33.59
C ASN A 106 2.22 -17.81 32.07
N SER A 107 1.10 -17.55 31.40
CA SER A 107 0.95 -17.80 29.95
C SER A 107 -0.18 -16.96 29.35
N GLY A 108 -0.12 -16.73 28.05
CA GLY A 108 -1.17 -16.03 27.28
C GLY A 108 -1.15 -14.50 27.42
N PHE A 109 -0.05 -13.94 27.93
CA PHE A 109 0.16 -12.49 27.97
C PHE A 109 0.63 -11.97 26.61
N VAL A 110 0.12 -10.80 26.22
CA VAL A 110 0.45 -10.10 24.96
C VAL A 110 1.08 -8.73 25.20
N ALA A 111 0.96 -8.17 26.41
CA ALA A 111 1.65 -6.95 26.81
C ALA A 111 1.94 -6.94 28.31
N ILE A 112 2.93 -6.15 28.71
CA ILE A 112 3.36 -5.97 30.10
C ILE A 112 3.58 -4.49 30.44
N ALA A 113 3.32 -4.11 31.70
CA ALA A 113 3.66 -2.79 32.21
C ALA A 113 4.15 -2.88 33.66
N ALA A 114 5.20 -2.12 34.00
CA ALA A 114 5.80 -2.07 35.32
C ALA A 114 5.57 -0.69 35.95
N GLY A 115 5.01 -0.66 37.16
CA GLY A 115 4.78 0.57 37.92
C GLY A 115 5.87 0.82 38.97
N GLY A 116 5.61 1.73 39.92
CA GLY A 116 6.55 2.02 41.02
C GLY A 116 6.77 0.84 41.97
N GLY A 117 5.77 -0.01 42.15
CA GLY A 117 5.84 -1.20 43.02
C GLY A 117 4.78 -2.27 42.71
N HIS A 118 4.21 -2.24 41.51
CA HIS A 118 3.20 -3.19 41.02
C HIS A 118 3.44 -3.46 39.53
N SER A 119 2.79 -4.48 39.01
CA SER A 119 2.95 -4.95 37.62
C SER A 119 1.59 -5.28 37.02
N LEU A 120 1.48 -5.09 35.70
CA LEU A 120 0.32 -5.41 34.90
C LEU A 120 0.72 -6.34 33.74
N GLY A 121 -0.14 -7.29 33.41
CA GLY A 121 -0.08 -8.10 32.21
C GLY A 121 -1.42 -8.08 31.49
N LEU A 122 -1.41 -7.84 30.19
CA LEU A 122 -2.59 -7.90 29.32
C LEU A 122 -2.63 -9.27 28.65
N LYS A 123 -3.77 -9.94 28.67
CA LYS A 123 -3.99 -11.20 27.95
C LYS A 123 -4.63 -10.97 26.58
N ALA A 124 -4.46 -11.93 25.68
CA ALA A 124 -5.03 -11.89 24.32
C ALA A 124 -6.56 -11.77 24.30
N ASP A 125 -7.24 -12.22 25.35
CA ASP A 125 -8.70 -12.08 25.53
C ASP A 125 -9.13 -10.66 25.97
N GLY A 126 -8.18 -9.73 26.10
CA GLY A 126 -8.42 -8.35 26.52
C GLY A 126 -8.63 -8.17 28.02
N SER A 127 -8.31 -9.17 28.85
CA SER A 127 -8.33 -9.07 30.31
C SER A 127 -6.97 -8.67 30.89
N ILE A 128 -6.98 -7.93 32.00
CA ILE A 128 -5.77 -7.48 32.70
C ILE A 128 -5.57 -8.31 33.98
N VAL A 129 -4.33 -8.77 34.18
CA VAL A 129 -3.85 -9.35 35.45
C VAL A 129 -2.92 -8.34 36.11
N ALA A 130 -3.20 -7.97 37.36
CA ALA A 130 -2.40 -7.02 38.13
C ALA A 130 -1.90 -7.64 39.44
N TRP A 131 -0.63 -7.41 39.80
CA TRP A 131 -0.03 -7.95 41.03
C TRP A 131 1.03 -7.00 41.61
N GLY A 132 1.46 -7.28 42.84
CA GLY A 132 2.41 -6.45 43.59
C GLY A 132 1.75 -5.58 44.67
N ASN A 133 2.34 -4.42 44.98
CA ASN A 133 1.83 -3.49 45.98
C ASN A 133 0.40 -3.04 45.61
N ASN A 134 -0.50 -3.02 46.59
CA ASN A 134 -1.89 -2.59 46.42
C ASN A 134 -2.37 -1.57 47.47
N ASP A 135 -1.46 -0.82 48.10
CA ASP A 135 -1.77 0.15 49.17
C ASP A 135 -2.78 1.24 48.74
N ASN A 136 -2.87 1.52 47.44
CA ASN A 136 -3.78 2.51 46.85
C ASN A 136 -4.82 1.88 45.92
N GLY A 137 -4.96 0.55 45.90
CA GLY A 137 -5.88 -0.14 45.00
C GLY A 137 -5.38 -0.30 43.56
N GLN A 138 -4.10 -0.05 43.27
CA GLN A 138 -3.53 -0.10 41.93
C GLN A 138 -3.53 -1.48 41.26
N THR A 139 -3.73 -2.56 42.01
CA THR A 139 -3.95 -3.92 41.46
C THR A 139 -5.42 -4.34 41.44
N ASN A 140 -6.35 -3.48 41.88
CA ASN A 140 -7.79 -3.76 41.87
C ASN A 140 -8.39 -3.39 40.50
N VAL A 141 -8.18 -4.24 39.49
CA VAL A 141 -8.69 -4.04 38.13
C VAL A 141 -10.22 -3.84 38.14
N PRO A 142 -10.76 -2.70 37.66
CA PRO A 142 -12.20 -2.44 37.65
C PRO A 142 -12.97 -3.38 36.71
N ALA A 143 -14.20 -3.75 37.10
CA ALA A 143 -15.10 -4.51 36.23
C ALA A 143 -15.84 -3.61 35.22
N PRO A 144 -16.13 -4.08 33.99
CA PRO A 144 -15.75 -5.39 33.43
C PRO A 144 -14.26 -5.43 33.03
N ASN A 145 -13.59 -6.53 33.37
CA ASN A 145 -12.19 -6.77 33.01
C ASN A 145 -12.08 -7.41 31.62
N SER A 146 -12.48 -6.67 30.60
CA SER A 146 -12.46 -7.13 29.21
C SER A 146 -12.43 -5.97 28.22
N GLY A 147 -12.01 -6.26 26.99
CA GLY A 147 -11.97 -5.30 25.88
C GLY A 147 -10.81 -4.31 25.93
N PHE A 148 -9.80 -4.57 26.78
CA PHE A 148 -8.57 -3.77 26.82
C PHE A 148 -7.64 -4.15 25.69
N VAL A 149 -7.06 -3.14 25.04
CA VAL A 149 -6.07 -3.28 23.97
C VAL A 149 -4.70 -2.77 24.40
N ALA A 150 -4.59 -1.91 25.41
CA ALA A 150 -3.28 -1.50 25.95
C ALA A 150 -3.35 -1.25 27.46
N ILE A 151 -2.18 -1.30 28.12
CA ILE A 151 -2.01 -1.09 29.56
C ILE A 151 -0.82 -0.17 29.85
N ALA A 152 -0.93 0.67 30.88
CA ALA A 152 0.21 1.44 31.39
C ALA A 152 0.17 1.50 32.92
N ALA A 153 1.34 1.45 33.55
CA ALA A 153 1.48 1.44 35.01
C ALA A 153 2.33 2.63 35.47
N GLY A 154 1.77 3.45 36.35
CA GLY A 154 2.46 4.60 36.94
C GLY A 154 3.05 4.30 38.32
N GLY A 155 3.39 5.35 39.07
CA GLY A 155 4.01 5.21 40.39
C GLY A 155 3.17 4.41 41.39
N GLY A 156 1.86 4.68 41.42
CA GLY A 156 0.88 3.99 42.27
C GLY A 156 -0.51 3.94 41.66
N HIS A 157 -0.62 4.04 40.33
CA HIS A 157 -1.87 4.01 39.58
C HIS A 157 -1.67 3.22 38.28
N SER A 158 -2.78 2.86 37.64
CA SER A 158 -2.83 1.99 36.47
C SER A 158 -3.82 2.55 35.45
N LEU A 159 -3.53 2.35 34.17
CA LEU A 159 -4.34 2.74 33.02
C LEU A 159 -4.59 1.52 32.13
N GLY A 160 -5.80 1.41 31.61
CA GLY A 160 -6.16 0.47 30.54
C GLY A 160 -6.89 1.21 29.42
N LEU A 161 -6.45 1.02 28.18
CA LEU A 161 -7.10 1.56 26.98
C LEU A 161 -8.00 0.48 26.39
N LYS A 162 -9.25 0.84 26.07
CA LYS A 162 -10.20 -0.04 25.38
C LYS A 162 -10.19 0.19 23.87
N ALA A 163 -10.66 -0.82 23.12
CA ALA A 163 -10.76 -0.76 21.66
C ALA A 163 -11.66 0.40 21.15
N ASP A 164 -12.61 0.87 21.96
CA ASP A 164 -13.46 2.03 21.66
C ASP A 164 -12.76 3.39 21.88
N GLY A 165 -11.48 3.38 22.24
CA GLY A 165 -10.66 4.56 22.49
C GLY A 165 -10.93 5.23 23.85
N SER A 166 -11.62 4.57 24.78
CA SER A 166 -11.82 5.03 26.16
C SER A 166 -10.75 4.51 27.11
N ILE A 167 -10.39 5.31 28.11
CA ILE A 167 -9.39 4.95 29.14
C ILE A 167 -10.08 4.65 30.47
N VAL A 168 -9.71 3.54 31.09
CA VAL A 168 -10.04 3.20 32.48
C VAL A 168 -8.79 3.42 33.34
N ALA A 169 -8.88 4.28 34.35
CA ALA A 169 -7.78 4.59 35.27
C ALA A 169 -8.16 4.25 36.72
N TRP A 170 -7.26 3.62 37.47
CA TRP A 170 -7.49 3.23 38.87
C TRP A 170 -6.21 3.28 39.71
N GLY A 171 -6.36 3.26 41.04
CA GLY A 171 -5.25 3.36 41.99
C GLY A 171 -5.14 4.74 42.67
N TYR A 172 -3.92 5.15 43.02
CA TYR A 172 -3.64 6.42 43.69
C TYR A 172 -4.03 7.62 42.82
N ASN A 173 -4.75 8.57 43.41
CA ASN A 173 -5.28 9.75 42.71
C ASN A 173 -5.02 11.07 43.44
N GLY A 174 -3.97 11.15 44.27
CA GLY A 174 -3.70 12.36 45.07
C GLY A 174 -3.36 13.61 44.25
N ASP A 175 -2.89 13.43 43.01
CA ASP A 175 -2.55 14.50 42.05
C ASP A 175 -3.56 14.61 40.91
N GLY A 176 -4.61 13.78 40.91
CA GLY A 176 -5.57 13.70 39.82
C GLY A 176 -5.16 12.78 38.67
N GLN A 177 -4.13 11.95 38.82
CA GLN A 177 -3.58 11.06 37.77
C GLN A 177 -4.55 9.96 37.28
N THR A 178 -5.65 9.70 37.98
CA THR A 178 -6.73 8.80 37.50
C THR A 178 -7.98 9.56 37.03
N ASN A 179 -7.96 10.91 37.03
CA ASN A 179 -9.07 11.74 36.54
C ASN A 179 -8.97 11.93 35.02
N VAL A 180 -9.33 10.89 34.26
CA VAL A 180 -9.30 10.93 32.79
C VAL A 180 -10.11 12.12 32.26
N PRO A 181 -9.53 13.01 31.42
CA PRO A 181 -10.23 14.18 30.88
C PRO A 181 -11.42 13.81 30.00
N ALA A 182 -12.47 14.65 30.02
CA ALA A 182 -13.59 14.56 29.09
C ALA A 182 -13.30 15.28 27.76
N PRO A 183 -13.76 14.77 26.59
CA PRO A 183 -14.42 13.47 26.42
C PRO A 183 -13.42 12.31 26.56
N ASN A 184 -13.85 11.23 27.23
CA ASN A 184 -13.07 10.00 27.38
C ASN A 184 -13.28 9.08 26.16
N SER A 185 -12.82 9.53 25.00
CA SER A 185 -12.93 8.80 23.73
C SER A 185 -11.88 9.29 22.74
N GLY A 186 -11.59 8.47 21.73
CA GLY A 186 -10.67 8.80 20.64
C GLY A 186 -9.19 8.78 21.03
N PHE A 187 -8.84 8.09 22.11
CA PHE A 187 -7.44 7.80 22.46
C PHE A 187 -6.95 6.56 21.71
N GLU A 188 -5.74 6.63 21.17
CA GLU A 188 -5.05 5.52 20.49
C GLU A 188 -3.89 4.96 21.30
N ALA A 189 -3.40 5.72 22.28
CA ALA A 189 -2.24 5.33 23.07
C ALA A 189 -2.26 5.97 24.46
N ILE A 190 -1.66 5.29 25.43
CA ILE A 190 -1.60 5.70 26.84
C ILE A 190 -0.17 5.59 27.38
N ALA A 191 0.21 6.52 28.26
CA ALA A 191 1.45 6.42 29.03
C ALA A 191 1.23 6.93 30.46
N ALA A 192 1.91 6.32 31.44
CA ALA A 192 1.78 6.65 32.85
C ALA A 192 3.14 6.98 33.46
N GLY A 193 3.27 8.18 34.02
CA GLY A 193 4.42 8.59 34.82
C GLY A 193 4.22 8.27 36.30
N ILE A 194 5.05 8.81 37.19
CA ILE A 194 4.83 8.60 38.64
C ILE A 194 3.56 9.32 39.11
N TYR A 195 3.39 10.59 38.72
CA TYR A 195 2.35 11.49 39.23
C TYR A 195 1.40 12.02 38.16
N HIS A 196 1.50 11.55 36.92
CA HIS A 196 0.72 12.05 35.79
C HIS A 196 0.51 10.97 34.74
N SER A 197 -0.42 11.24 33.82
CA SER A 197 -0.85 10.33 32.77
C SER A 197 -1.00 11.10 31.47
N LEU A 198 -0.73 10.41 30.36
CA LEU A 198 -0.80 10.94 29.00
C LEU A 198 -1.71 10.03 28.16
N GLY A 199 -2.48 10.65 27.27
CA GLY A 199 -3.24 9.97 26.22
C GLY A 199 -3.00 10.64 24.88
N LEU A 200 -2.65 9.86 23.86
CA LEU A 200 -2.47 10.32 22.47
C LEU A 200 -3.77 10.06 21.70
N LYS A 201 -4.19 11.04 20.91
CA LYS A 201 -5.38 10.96 20.05
C LYS A 201 -5.01 10.77 18.59
N ALA A 202 -5.96 10.27 17.80
CA ALA A 202 -5.84 10.07 16.35
C ALA A 202 -5.45 11.33 15.55
N ASP A 203 -5.81 12.51 16.05
CA ASP A 203 -5.41 13.80 15.45
C ASP A 203 -3.95 14.21 15.75
N GLY A 204 -3.21 13.34 16.44
CA GLY A 204 -1.82 13.55 16.85
C GLY A 204 -1.65 14.52 18.02
N SER A 205 -2.72 14.86 18.76
CA SER A 205 -2.67 15.69 19.96
C SER A 205 -2.58 14.85 21.24
N ILE A 206 -1.94 15.41 22.28
CA ILE A 206 -1.74 14.76 23.58
C ILE A 206 -2.66 15.41 24.62
N ALA A 207 -3.41 14.60 25.35
CA ALA A 207 -4.06 14.99 26.60
C ALA A 207 -3.19 14.56 27.80
N ALA A 208 -2.90 15.48 28.70
CA ALA A 208 -2.11 15.21 29.91
C ALA A 208 -2.91 15.59 31.16
N TRP A 209 -2.94 14.71 32.17
CA TRP A 209 -3.63 14.94 33.45
C TRP A 209 -2.80 14.43 34.63
N GLY A 210 -3.11 14.90 35.84
CA GLY A 210 -2.27 14.70 37.03
C GLY A 210 -1.33 15.89 37.27
N TYR A 211 -0.07 15.63 37.65
CA TYR A 211 0.89 16.67 38.02
C TYR A 211 1.54 17.42 36.83
N GLN A 212 1.86 16.74 35.71
CA GLN A 212 2.52 17.33 34.54
C GLN A 212 1.55 17.50 33.37
N THR A 213 0.73 18.56 33.38
CA THR A 213 -0.34 18.76 32.39
C THR A 213 0.01 19.71 31.23
N ASN A 214 1.18 20.34 31.26
CA ASN A 214 1.52 21.45 30.37
C ASN A 214 2.17 20.98 29.06
N VAL A 215 1.37 20.39 28.16
CA VAL A 215 1.85 19.98 26.81
C VAL A 215 2.27 21.22 25.99
N PRO A 216 3.50 21.29 25.46
CA PRO A 216 3.98 22.42 24.66
C PRO A 216 3.20 22.62 23.35
N ALA A 217 3.05 23.87 22.92
CA ALA A 217 2.50 24.19 21.61
C ALA A 217 3.59 24.12 20.51
N PRO A 218 3.26 23.65 19.29
CA PRO A 218 1.97 23.11 18.87
C PRO A 218 1.75 21.68 19.38
N ASN A 219 0.56 21.43 19.95
CA ASN A 219 0.14 20.10 20.40
C ASN A 219 -0.49 19.32 19.22
N SER A 220 0.33 18.92 18.26
CA SER A 220 -0.10 18.13 17.10
C SER A 220 1.06 17.42 16.40
N GLY A 221 0.73 16.37 15.64
CA GLY A 221 1.68 15.61 14.83
C GLY A 221 2.51 14.60 15.62
N PHE A 222 2.09 14.24 16.83
CA PHE A 222 2.71 13.19 17.62
C PHE A 222 2.22 11.82 17.18
N VAL A 223 3.14 10.83 17.13
CA VAL A 223 2.88 9.43 16.77
C VAL A 223 3.17 8.47 17.93
N ALA A 224 3.91 8.91 18.96
CA ALA A 224 4.11 8.15 20.19
C ALA A 224 4.30 9.08 21.39
N ILE A 225 4.04 8.54 22.59
CA ILE A 225 4.14 9.24 23.87
C ILE A 225 4.90 8.40 24.90
N ALA A 226 5.66 9.06 25.77
CA ALA A 226 6.29 8.45 26.94
C ALA A 226 6.21 9.39 28.15
N ALA A 227 6.02 8.81 29.33
CA ALA A 227 5.93 9.55 30.58
C ALA A 227 7.01 9.05 31.55
N GLY A 228 7.87 9.95 32.01
CA GLY A 228 8.84 9.68 33.05
C GLY A 228 8.30 10.00 34.44
N GLY A 229 9.20 10.09 35.43
CA GLY A 229 8.81 10.43 36.81
C GLY A 229 8.17 11.81 36.92
N PHE A 230 8.84 12.82 36.36
CA PHE A 230 8.48 14.23 36.46
C PHE A 230 8.52 14.99 35.12
N HIS A 231 8.71 14.26 34.02
CA HIS A 231 8.80 14.80 32.67
C HIS A 231 8.00 13.92 31.71
N SER A 232 7.75 14.43 30.50
CA SER A 232 6.98 13.79 29.46
C SER A 232 7.66 13.98 28.11
N MET A 233 7.42 13.07 27.17
CA MET A 233 7.96 13.11 25.83
C MET A 233 6.91 12.73 24.79
N GLY A 234 6.98 13.36 23.62
CA GLY A 234 6.22 13.00 22.43
C GLY A 234 7.14 12.88 21.21
N LEU A 235 6.98 11.81 20.44
CA LEU A 235 7.68 11.56 19.19
C LEU A 235 6.81 12.01 18.01
N LYS A 236 7.40 12.69 17.03
CA LYS A 236 6.73 13.09 15.80
C LYS A 236 7.05 12.17 14.64
N ALA A 237 6.20 12.18 13.60
CA ALA A 237 6.36 11.38 12.39
C ALA A 237 7.66 11.68 11.61
N ASP A 238 8.25 12.86 11.79
CA ASP A 238 9.56 13.23 11.22
C ASP A 238 10.75 12.70 12.03
N GLY A 239 10.50 11.91 13.07
CA GLY A 239 11.51 11.33 13.95
C GLY A 239 12.10 12.30 14.97
N SER A 240 11.50 13.48 15.19
CA SER A 240 11.90 14.44 16.23
C SER A 240 11.14 14.25 17.55
N ILE A 241 11.81 14.50 18.68
CA ILE A 241 11.26 14.38 20.03
C ILE A 241 10.99 15.76 20.62
N VAL A 242 9.83 15.92 21.25
CA VAL A 242 9.50 17.06 22.13
C VAL A 242 9.42 16.56 23.56
N ALA A 243 10.30 17.06 24.44
CA ALA A 243 10.32 16.72 25.87
C ALA A 243 9.96 17.94 26.73
N TRP A 244 9.17 17.75 27.79
CA TRP A 244 8.75 18.83 28.70
C TRP A 244 8.57 18.34 30.15
N GLY A 245 8.47 19.28 31.09
CA GLY A 245 8.32 19.01 32.51
C GLY A 245 9.55 19.40 33.32
N TYR A 246 9.82 18.68 34.42
CA TYR A 246 10.99 18.94 35.27
C TYR A 246 12.30 18.65 34.51
N ASN A 247 13.27 19.55 34.61
CA ASN A 247 14.54 19.46 33.88
C ASN A 247 15.77 19.69 34.78
N GLY A 248 15.69 19.37 36.07
CA GLY A 248 16.80 19.60 37.02
C GLY A 248 18.06 18.78 36.71
N ASP A 249 17.90 17.65 36.00
CA ASP A 249 18.95 16.71 35.64
C ASP A 249 19.20 16.67 34.12
N GLY A 250 18.56 17.55 33.35
CA GLY A 250 18.66 17.57 31.89
C GLY A 250 17.77 16.56 31.17
N GLN A 251 16.80 15.93 31.84
CA GLN A 251 15.90 14.92 31.26
C GLN A 251 15.02 15.41 30.09
N THR A 252 14.86 16.72 29.92
CA THR A 252 14.17 17.30 28.74
C THR A 252 15.14 17.86 27.69
N ASN A 253 16.46 17.72 27.87
CA ASN A 253 17.47 18.19 26.93
C ASN A 253 17.75 17.13 25.85
N VAL A 254 16.84 16.99 24.89
CA VAL A 254 16.98 16.03 23.78
C VAL A 254 18.31 16.26 23.02
N PRO A 255 19.16 15.23 22.84
CA PRO A 255 20.43 15.34 22.13
C PRO A 255 20.27 15.75 20.66
N ALA A 256 21.26 16.46 20.12
CA ALA A 256 21.35 16.76 18.69
C ALA A 256 22.12 15.65 17.93
N PRO A 257 21.75 15.31 16.69
CA PRO A 257 20.58 15.81 15.94
C PRO A 257 19.27 15.21 16.48
N ASN A 258 18.24 16.06 16.60
CA ASN A 258 16.90 15.64 17.04
C ASN A 258 16.08 15.11 15.84
N SER A 259 16.48 13.97 15.30
CA SER A 259 15.86 13.34 14.12
C SER A 259 16.21 11.86 14.06
N GLY A 260 15.40 11.09 13.32
CA GLY A 260 15.65 9.66 13.08
C GLY A 260 15.29 8.74 14.24
N PHE A 261 14.60 9.24 15.26
CA PHE A 261 14.08 8.42 16.35
C PHE A 261 12.81 7.68 15.91
N VAL A 262 12.75 6.39 16.25
CA VAL A 262 11.59 5.51 16.01
C VAL A 262 10.88 5.14 17.31
N ALA A 263 11.51 5.38 18.46
CA ALA A 263 10.94 5.07 19.76
C ALA A 263 11.50 5.92 20.91
N ILE A 264 10.71 6.05 21.99
CA ILE A 264 11.04 6.84 23.17
C ILE A 264 10.63 6.10 24.46
N ALA A 265 11.43 6.24 25.53
CA ALA A 265 11.12 5.69 26.86
C ALA A 265 11.58 6.66 27.97
N GLY A 266 10.72 6.90 28.97
CA GLY A 266 10.99 7.82 30.08
C GLY A 266 11.18 7.08 31.40
N GLY A 267 12.34 7.24 32.03
CA GLY A 267 12.60 6.77 33.39
C GLY A 267 12.19 7.82 34.43
N ILE A 268 12.55 7.60 35.69
CA ILE A 268 12.21 8.57 36.74
C ILE A 268 12.94 9.91 36.53
N TYR A 269 14.23 9.85 36.20
CA TYR A 269 15.12 11.02 36.07
C TYR A 269 15.91 11.10 34.75
N HIS A 270 15.68 10.16 33.81
CA HIS A 270 16.39 10.08 32.54
C HIS A 270 15.46 9.64 31.41
N SER A 271 15.95 9.71 30.18
CA SER A 271 15.20 9.49 28.95
C SER A 271 16.04 8.67 27.96
N LEU A 272 15.37 7.83 27.18
CA LEU A 272 15.95 7.04 26.10
C LEU A 272 15.21 7.32 24.79
N GLY A 273 15.95 7.34 23.68
CA GLY A 273 15.43 7.37 22.32
C GLY A 273 16.13 6.33 21.45
N LEU A 274 15.36 5.49 20.77
CA LEU A 274 15.86 4.48 19.82
C LEU A 274 15.79 5.04 18.41
N LYS A 275 16.87 4.89 17.64
CA LYS A 275 16.95 5.29 16.24
C LYS A 275 16.69 4.13 15.29
N ALA A 276 16.34 4.46 14.04
CA ALA A 276 16.09 3.48 12.99
C ALA A 276 17.31 2.58 12.67
N ASP A 277 18.53 3.05 12.95
CA ASP A 277 19.78 2.30 12.80
C ASP A 277 20.06 1.33 13.97
N GLY A 278 19.14 1.19 14.92
CA GLY A 278 19.27 0.33 16.09
C GLY A 278 20.17 0.90 17.20
N SER A 279 20.60 2.16 17.10
CA SER A 279 21.36 2.85 18.15
C SER A 279 20.46 3.58 19.15
N ILE A 280 20.90 3.69 20.40
CA ILE A 280 20.18 4.35 21.50
C ILE A 280 20.88 5.68 21.86
N ALA A 281 20.09 6.74 21.98
CA ALA A 281 20.49 7.97 22.65
C ALA A 281 19.88 8.03 24.06
N ALA A 282 20.70 8.25 25.08
CA ALA A 282 20.26 8.37 26.47
C ALA A 282 20.69 9.72 27.08
N TRP A 283 19.80 10.38 27.83
CA TRP A 283 20.08 11.69 28.44
C TRP A 283 19.32 11.89 29.76
N GLY A 284 19.75 12.86 30.57
CA GLY A 284 19.21 13.14 31.91
C GLY A 284 20.17 12.75 33.04
N TYR A 285 19.62 12.39 34.20
CA TYR A 285 20.42 11.99 35.38
C TYR A 285 21.24 10.73 35.10
N ASN A 286 22.54 10.76 35.42
CA ASN A 286 23.49 9.67 35.16
C ASN A 286 24.34 9.26 36.37
N GLY A 287 23.87 9.49 37.60
CA GLY A 287 24.65 9.19 38.82
C GLY A 287 24.95 7.70 39.04
N ASP A 288 24.17 6.82 38.41
CA ASP A 288 24.28 5.35 38.50
C ASP A 288 24.68 4.71 37.16
N GLY A 289 25.01 5.52 36.14
CA GLY A 289 25.37 5.04 34.80
C GLY A 289 24.18 4.71 33.89
N GLN A 290 22.96 5.09 34.25
CA GLN A 290 21.73 4.79 33.48
C GLN A 290 21.70 5.40 32.07
N THR A 291 22.50 6.43 31.78
CA THR A 291 22.65 6.97 30.42
C THR A 291 23.92 6.48 29.71
N ASN A 292 24.70 5.59 30.32
CA ASN A 292 25.88 4.99 29.71
C ASN A 292 25.47 3.75 28.90
N VAL A 293 24.95 3.98 27.68
CA VAL A 293 24.55 2.88 26.78
C VAL A 293 25.74 1.94 26.55
N PRO A 294 25.59 0.62 26.79
CA PRO A 294 26.65 -0.36 26.56
C PRO A 294 27.06 -0.43 25.08
N ALA A 295 28.35 -0.70 24.83
CA ALA A 295 28.85 -0.95 23.48
C ALA A 295 28.68 -2.45 23.10
N PRO A 296 28.45 -2.78 21.82
CA PRO A 296 28.21 -1.86 20.70
C PRO A 296 26.82 -1.20 20.80
N ASN A 297 26.72 0.06 20.39
CA ASN A 297 25.46 0.81 20.39
C ASN A 297 24.71 0.62 19.06
N SER A 298 24.33 -0.62 18.77
CA SER A 298 23.65 -1.04 17.54
C SER A 298 22.87 -2.33 17.79
N GLY A 299 21.97 -2.69 16.87
CA GLY A 299 21.19 -3.93 16.93
C GLY A 299 20.06 -3.94 17.98
N PHE A 300 19.73 -2.79 18.58
CA PHE A 300 18.62 -2.70 19.51
C PHE A 300 17.28 -2.51 18.79
N VAL A 301 16.25 -3.21 19.24
CA VAL A 301 14.90 -3.19 18.64
C VAL A 301 13.81 -2.68 19.60
N ALA A 302 14.09 -2.68 20.90
CA ALA A 302 13.19 -2.13 21.92
C ALA A 302 13.96 -1.49 23.07
N ILE A 303 13.35 -0.52 23.75
CA ILE A 303 13.91 0.20 24.91
C ILE A 303 12.89 0.35 26.03
N ALA A 304 13.35 0.29 27.29
CA ALA A 304 12.59 0.62 28.48
C ALA A 304 13.47 1.33 29.52
N ALA A 305 12.89 2.24 30.30
CA ALA A 305 13.61 3.07 31.25
C ALA A 305 12.98 2.96 32.65
N GLY A 306 13.75 2.46 33.62
CA GLY A 306 13.33 2.29 35.00
C GLY A 306 13.67 3.48 35.91
N GLY A 307 13.77 3.21 37.21
CA GLY A 307 14.05 4.23 38.21
C GLY A 307 15.42 4.85 38.04
N LEU A 308 16.42 4.01 38.22
CA LEU A 308 17.84 4.33 38.08
C LEU A 308 18.55 3.39 37.10
N HIS A 309 17.81 2.65 36.27
CA HIS A 309 18.34 1.69 35.31
C HIS A 309 17.62 1.79 33.97
N SER A 310 18.23 1.22 32.94
CA SER A 310 17.75 1.19 31.55
C SER A 310 17.81 -0.25 31.04
N MET A 311 16.92 -0.58 30.11
CA MET A 311 16.87 -1.88 29.43
C MET A 311 16.66 -1.70 27.94
N ALA A 312 17.21 -2.62 27.16
CA ALA A 312 16.96 -2.72 25.74
C ALA A 312 16.88 -4.19 25.32
N ILE A 313 16.11 -4.49 24.27
CA ILE A 313 16.17 -5.79 23.58
C ILE A 313 17.14 -5.62 22.42
N ARG A 314 18.16 -6.47 22.38
CA ARG A 314 19.05 -6.64 21.23
C ARG A 314 18.66 -7.95 20.56
N THR A 315 18.53 -7.96 19.24
CA THR A 315 18.28 -9.22 18.51
C THR A 315 19.32 -10.26 18.90
N GLU A 316 18.92 -11.52 19.01
CA GLU A 316 19.90 -12.61 19.13
C GLU A 316 20.77 -12.55 17.87
N ASN A 317 22.10 -12.68 18.05
CA ASN A 317 23.01 -12.67 16.91
C ASN A 317 22.64 -13.89 16.07
N ASP A 318 22.10 -13.59 14.91
CA ASP A 318 21.76 -14.48 13.82
C ASP A 318 22.20 -13.63 12.63
N CYS A 319 23.46 -13.74 12.23
CA CYS A 319 24.03 -12.85 11.21
C CYS A 319 23.63 -13.23 9.78
N ASN A 320 23.04 -14.43 9.59
CA ASN A 320 22.53 -14.91 8.32
C ASN A 320 20.97 -14.86 8.21
N TRP A 321 20.29 -14.46 9.29
CA TRP A 321 18.83 -14.37 9.43
C TRP A 321 18.08 -15.67 9.12
N ASN A 322 18.71 -16.82 9.33
CA ASN A 322 18.11 -18.13 9.05
C ASN A 322 17.21 -18.63 10.21
N GLY A 323 17.16 -17.91 11.33
CA GLY A 323 16.39 -18.27 12.52
C GLY A 323 17.14 -19.15 13.53
N VAL A 324 18.42 -19.43 13.31
CA VAL A 324 19.33 -20.17 14.20
C VAL A 324 20.31 -19.15 14.82
N PRO A 325 20.40 -19.07 16.16
CA PRO A 325 21.38 -18.17 16.80
C PRO A 325 22.83 -18.62 16.56
N ASP A 326 23.73 -17.67 16.32
CA ASP A 326 25.14 -17.90 15.96
C ASP A 326 25.87 -18.86 16.93
N ASP A 327 25.58 -18.81 18.23
CA ASP A 327 26.19 -19.66 19.26
C ASP A 327 25.91 -21.17 19.06
N CYS A 328 25.01 -21.53 18.13
CA CYS A 328 24.66 -22.89 17.75
C CYS A 328 25.19 -23.31 16.37
N GLU A 329 25.88 -22.41 15.67
CA GLU A 329 26.45 -22.62 14.32
C GLU A 329 27.96 -22.95 14.43
N SER A 330 28.53 -23.56 13.39
CA SER A 330 29.95 -23.93 13.40
C SER A 330 30.84 -22.73 13.12
N ASP A 331 32.00 -22.68 13.77
CA ASP A 331 33.13 -21.80 13.46
C ASP A 331 34.30 -22.74 13.13
N THR A 332 34.55 -22.92 11.84
CA THR A 332 35.43 -23.97 11.30
C THR A 332 36.90 -23.56 11.37
N ASP A 333 37.22 -22.28 11.22
CA ASP A 333 38.59 -21.77 11.22
C ASP A 333 39.05 -21.17 12.56
N ALA A 334 38.12 -21.05 13.51
CA ALA A 334 38.30 -20.56 14.88
C ALA A 334 38.79 -19.12 14.97
N ASP A 335 38.38 -18.26 14.06
CA ASP A 335 38.70 -16.83 14.08
C ASP A 335 37.78 -16.01 15.01
N GLY A 336 36.68 -16.62 15.45
CA GLY A 336 35.68 -16.02 16.33
C GLY A 336 34.45 -15.47 15.61
N ILE A 337 34.36 -15.68 14.29
CA ILE A 337 33.18 -15.51 13.44
C ILE A 337 32.72 -16.92 13.01
N ILE A 338 31.41 -17.15 12.99
CA ILE A 338 30.85 -18.46 12.65
C ILE A 338 30.70 -18.62 11.12
N ASP A 339 30.82 -19.83 10.60
CA ASP A 339 30.89 -20.18 9.17
C ASP A 339 29.81 -19.54 8.31
N ASP A 340 28.58 -19.46 8.82
CA ASP A 340 27.46 -18.93 8.04
C ASP A 340 27.46 -17.39 7.95
N CYS A 341 28.36 -16.73 8.68
CA CYS A 341 28.56 -15.28 8.73
C CYS A 341 29.99 -14.84 8.51
N ASP A 342 30.88 -15.80 8.40
CA ASP A 342 32.27 -15.64 8.09
C ASP A 342 32.38 -15.49 6.57
N ASN A 343 32.87 -14.35 6.11
CA ASN A 343 33.14 -14.18 4.68
C ASN A 343 34.35 -15.01 4.22
N CYS A 344 35.08 -15.67 5.13
CA CYS A 344 36.05 -16.72 4.86
C CYS A 344 35.95 -17.93 5.83
N PRO A 345 34.89 -18.77 5.74
CA PRO A 345 34.57 -19.84 6.71
C PRO A 345 35.67 -20.89 6.98
N PHE A 346 36.72 -20.92 6.18
CA PHE A 346 37.81 -21.88 6.27
C PHE A 346 39.17 -21.22 6.44
N ASP A 347 39.25 -19.90 6.37
CA ASP A 347 40.49 -19.11 6.31
C ASP A 347 40.44 -17.94 7.30
N PHE A 348 41.10 -18.13 8.44
CA PHE A 348 41.10 -17.21 9.59
C PHE A 348 41.20 -15.73 9.20
N ASN A 349 40.14 -14.96 9.40
CA ASN A 349 40.05 -13.54 9.02
C ASN A 349 39.12 -12.71 9.96
N PRO A 350 39.50 -12.54 11.25
CA PRO A 350 38.60 -12.01 12.28
C PRO A 350 38.18 -10.54 12.09
N ASP A 351 38.84 -9.83 11.17
CA ASP A 351 38.52 -8.44 10.80
C ASP A 351 37.47 -8.36 9.66
N GLN A 352 37.11 -9.50 9.05
CA GLN A 352 36.06 -9.67 8.05
C GLN A 352 36.12 -8.63 6.92
N ILE A 353 37.34 -8.29 6.50
CA ILE A 353 37.54 -7.26 5.48
C ILE A 353 37.12 -7.83 4.13
N ASP A 354 36.06 -7.24 3.58
CA ASP A 354 35.58 -7.44 2.22
C ASP A 354 35.68 -6.09 1.50
N SER A 355 36.62 -6.00 0.56
CA SER A 355 36.99 -4.72 -0.07
C SER A 355 36.16 -4.33 -1.28
N ASP A 356 35.43 -5.26 -1.89
CA ASP A 356 34.53 -4.99 -3.01
C ASP A 356 33.05 -5.23 -2.69
N GLY A 357 32.74 -5.94 -1.61
CA GLY A 357 31.41 -6.14 -1.07
C GLY A 357 30.66 -7.34 -1.64
N ASP A 358 31.34 -8.36 -2.16
CA ASP A 358 30.69 -9.56 -2.73
C ASP A 358 30.32 -10.65 -1.72
N GLY A 359 30.71 -10.47 -0.46
CA GLY A 359 30.46 -11.40 0.61
C GLY A 359 31.52 -12.49 0.78
N VAL A 360 32.62 -12.45 0.04
CA VAL A 360 33.82 -13.26 0.28
C VAL A 360 34.94 -12.35 0.80
N GLY A 361 35.60 -12.78 1.87
CA GLY A 361 36.61 -11.97 2.54
C GLY A 361 37.91 -11.93 1.76
N ASN A 362 38.63 -10.82 1.87
CA ASN A 362 39.90 -10.60 1.18
C ASN A 362 40.93 -11.73 1.36
N ASP A 363 40.87 -12.44 2.48
CA ASP A 363 41.84 -13.48 2.84
C ASP A 363 41.59 -14.82 2.13
N CYS A 364 40.35 -15.07 1.67
CA CYS A 364 39.93 -16.25 0.91
C CYS A 364 39.41 -15.92 -0.50
N ASP A 365 39.45 -14.65 -0.89
CA ASP A 365 39.08 -14.17 -2.22
C ASP A 365 40.31 -14.08 -3.15
N GLY A 366 40.26 -14.79 -4.29
CA GLY A 366 41.25 -14.71 -5.35
C GLY A 366 41.21 -13.40 -6.16
N CYS A 367 40.14 -12.61 -5.99
CA CYS A 367 39.82 -11.37 -6.67
C CYS A 367 39.23 -10.29 -5.73
N PRO A 368 39.93 -9.88 -4.66
CA PRO A 368 39.43 -9.07 -3.53
C PRO A 368 39.03 -7.61 -3.84
N PHE A 369 38.92 -7.25 -5.11
CA PHE A 369 38.48 -5.94 -5.57
C PHE A 369 37.50 -6.03 -6.76
N ASP A 370 37.02 -7.21 -7.14
CA ASP A 370 36.01 -7.46 -8.15
C ASP A 370 34.77 -8.14 -7.54
N PRO A 371 33.66 -7.41 -7.32
CA PRO A 371 32.54 -7.93 -6.56
C PRO A 371 31.68 -8.98 -7.28
N ASN A 372 32.10 -9.41 -8.47
CA ASN A 372 31.40 -10.43 -9.26
C ASN A 372 32.19 -11.73 -9.37
N LYS A 373 33.37 -11.81 -8.75
CA LYS A 373 34.29 -12.94 -8.89
C LYS A 373 35.09 -13.15 -7.62
N THR A 374 35.07 -14.39 -7.15
CA THR A 374 35.89 -14.84 -6.02
C THR A 374 37.15 -15.59 -6.46
N GLU A 375 37.26 -15.86 -7.77
CA GLU A 375 38.39 -16.52 -8.39
C GLU A 375 38.64 -15.88 -9.77
N PRO A 376 39.90 -15.73 -10.21
CA PRO A 376 40.21 -15.06 -11.47
C PRO A 376 39.62 -15.75 -12.71
N LEU A 377 39.49 -17.08 -12.68
CA LEU A 377 39.04 -17.90 -13.82
C LEU A 377 39.77 -17.54 -15.15
N PHE A 378 39.14 -17.71 -16.31
CA PHE A 378 39.80 -17.51 -17.60
C PHE A 378 40.00 -16.03 -17.93
N CYS A 379 39.07 -15.16 -17.52
CA CYS A 379 39.10 -13.73 -17.82
C CYS A 379 39.92 -12.89 -16.82
N GLY A 380 40.40 -13.49 -15.75
CA GLY A 380 40.98 -12.77 -14.62
C GLY A 380 39.94 -12.02 -13.78
N CYS A 381 40.39 -11.34 -12.73
CA CYS A 381 39.56 -10.45 -11.92
C CYS A 381 39.16 -9.19 -12.72
N GLY A 382 37.94 -8.72 -12.51
CA GLY A 382 37.34 -7.51 -13.09
C GLY A 382 36.58 -7.72 -14.41
N ASN A 383 36.49 -8.96 -14.92
CA ASN A 383 35.90 -9.27 -16.23
C ASN A 383 34.96 -10.49 -16.15
N PRO A 384 33.69 -10.44 -16.57
CA PRO A 384 32.75 -11.55 -16.42
C PRO A 384 33.06 -12.78 -17.30
N GLU A 385 32.74 -13.99 -16.83
CA GLU A 385 32.86 -15.27 -17.57
C GLU A 385 31.61 -15.56 -18.44
N THR A 386 31.00 -14.51 -19.00
CA THR A 386 29.85 -14.68 -19.89
C THR A 386 30.28 -15.53 -21.08
N ASP A 387 29.53 -16.56 -21.41
CA ASP A 387 29.67 -17.36 -22.63
C ASP A 387 28.38 -17.15 -23.43
N THR A 388 28.43 -16.14 -24.30
CA THR A 388 27.24 -15.60 -24.95
C THR A 388 26.65 -16.55 -26.00
N ASP A 389 27.47 -17.39 -26.63
CA ASP A 389 27.04 -18.33 -27.68
C ASP A 389 27.00 -19.81 -27.26
N ARG A 390 27.46 -20.11 -26.04
CA ARG A 390 27.41 -21.41 -25.35
C ARG A 390 28.28 -22.48 -25.98
N ASP A 391 29.42 -22.10 -26.50
CA ASP A 391 30.39 -23.00 -27.11
C ASP A 391 31.43 -23.55 -26.12
N GLY A 392 31.48 -22.98 -24.91
CA GLY A 392 32.39 -23.34 -23.83
C GLY A 392 33.61 -22.44 -23.69
N VAL A 393 33.71 -21.34 -24.45
CA VAL A 393 34.75 -20.31 -24.34
C VAL A 393 34.12 -19.01 -23.80
N PRO A 394 34.62 -18.44 -22.70
CA PRO A 394 34.10 -17.17 -22.17
C PRO A 394 34.44 -15.95 -23.05
N ASP A 395 33.50 -15.02 -23.23
CA ASP A 395 33.53 -13.81 -24.07
C ASP A 395 34.84 -13.00 -24.01
N CYS A 396 35.51 -13.01 -22.86
CA CYS A 396 36.75 -12.27 -22.61
C CYS A 396 37.98 -12.86 -23.32
N VAL A 397 37.94 -14.16 -23.63
CA VAL A 397 38.96 -14.93 -24.33
C VAL A 397 38.40 -15.58 -25.58
N ASP A 398 37.12 -15.35 -25.86
CA ASP A 398 36.40 -15.82 -27.02
C ASP A 398 36.58 -14.85 -28.19
N ASN A 399 37.24 -15.31 -29.24
CA ASN A 399 37.39 -14.57 -30.48
C ASN A 399 36.11 -14.55 -31.33
N CYS A 400 35.03 -15.25 -30.92
CA CYS A 400 33.70 -15.23 -31.54
C CYS A 400 32.49 -15.26 -30.61
N ILE A 401 32.48 -14.42 -29.58
CA ILE A 401 31.40 -14.15 -28.59
C ILE A 401 29.94 -14.56 -28.93
N PHE A 402 29.47 -14.41 -30.18
CA PHE A 402 28.08 -14.70 -30.58
C PHE A 402 27.91 -15.93 -31.49
N VAL A 403 28.99 -16.61 -31.91
CA VAL A 403 28.98 -17.72 -32.86
C VAL A 403 29.96 -18.81 -32.42
N GLY A 404 29.39 -19.89 -31.88
CA GLY A 404 30.21 -20.91 -31.24
C GLY A 404 31.30 -21.51 -32.13
N ASN A 405 32.54 -21.34 -31.70
CA ASN A 405 33.79 -21.86 -32.24
C ASN A 405 34.73 -22.33 -31.11
N PRO A 406 34.47 -23.50 -30.48
CA PRO A 406 35.22 -23.93 -29.30
C PRO A 406 36.73 -24.14 -29.54
N ASP A 407 37.17 -24.17 -30.80
CA ASP A 407 38.56 -24.29 -31.21
C ASP A 407 39.29 -22.96 -31.38
N GLN A 408 38.58 -21.83 -31.32
CA GLN A 408 39.10 -20.47 -31.33
C GLN A 408 40.04 -20.21 -32.52
N THR A 409 39.75 -20.83 -33.66
CA THR A 409 40.57 -20.68 -34.87
C THR A 409 40.49 -19.24 -35.36
N ASP A 410 41.63 -18.57 -35.51
CA ASP A 410 41.81 -17.22 -36.06
C ASP A 410 42.96 -17.28 -37.08
N THR A 411 42.60 -17.34 -38.36
CA THR A 411 43.52 -17.64 -39.47
C THR A 411 44.44 -16.46 -39.81
N ASP A 412 43.98 -15.22 -39.67
CA ASP A 412 44.76 -14.02 -40.01
C ASP A 412 45.34 -13.26 -38.80
N GLY A 413 44.95 -13.65 -37.59
CA GLY A 413 45.51 -13.21 -36.32
C GLY A 413 45.01 -11.85 -35.87
N ASP A 414 43.82 -11.42 -36.31
CA ASP A 414 43.24 -10.13 -35.96
C ASP A 414 42.48 -10.12 -34.63
N GLY A 415 42.31 -11.29 -34.02
CA GLY A 415 41.62 -11.49 -32.76
C GLY A 415 40.14 -11.82 -32.89
N PHE A 416 39.59 -11.93 -34.12
CA PHE A 416 38.28 -12.50 -34.41
C PHE A 416 38.44 -13.92 -34.96
N GLY A 417 37.60 -14.84 -34.50
CA GLY A 417 37.67 -16.22 -34.96
C GLY A 417 37.04 -16.38 -36.34
N ASP A 418 37.52 -17.35 -37.12
CA ASP A 418 37.08 -17.64 -38.49
C ASP A 418 35.55 -17.89 -38.60
N ALA A 419 34.90 -18.26 -37.49
CA ALA A 419 33.46 -18.57 -37.45
C ALA A 419 32.56 -17.32 -37.43
N CYS A 420 33.04 -16.23 -36.85
CA CYS A 420 32.33 -14.96 -36.71
C CYS A 420 32.99 -13.83 -37.53
N ASP A 421 34.19 -14.09 -38.05
CA ASP A 421 34.84 -13.23 -39.02
C ASP A 421 34.20 -13.42 -40.40
N ALA A 422 33.69 -12.32 -40.96
CA ALA A 422 33.12 -12.30 -42.30
C ALA A 422 34.20 -12.32 -43.40
N CYS A 423 35.47 -12.11 -43.02
CA CYS A 423 36.66 -12.06 -43.85
C CYS A 423 37.85 -12.83 -43.23
N PRO A 424 37.78 -14.15 -42.93
CA PRO A 424 38.78 -14.91 -42.13
C PRO A 424 40.25 -14.95 -42.61
N ASP A 425 40.54 -14.33 -43.76
CA ASP A 425 41.87 -14.26 -44.36
C ASP A 425 42.38 -12.79 -44.47
N ASP A 426 41.62 -11.81 -43.98
CA ASP A 426 41.89 -10.37 -44.05
C ASP A 426 41.68 -9.69 -42.68
N PRO A 427 42.77 -9.33 -41.96
CA PRO A 427 42.77 -8.91 -40.55
C PRO A 427 42.25 -7.48 -40.31
N THR A 428 41.32 -7.02 -41.15
CA THR A 428 40.80 -5.66 -41.18
C THR A 428 39.24 -5.59 -41.13
N CYS A 429 38.55 -6.66 -40.73
CA CYS A 429 37.10 -6.85 -40.91
C CYS A 429 36.37 -7.47 -39.67
N HIS A 430 35.83 -6.70 -38.68
CA HIS A 430 35.13 -7.27 -37.48
C HIS A 430 33.83 -6.57 -36.96
N CYS A 431 33.07 -7.19 -36.01
CA CYS A 431 31.65 -6.89 -35.66
C CYS A 431 31.34 -6.38 -34.21
N ARG A 432 32.35 -6.08 -33.39
CA ARG A 432 32.23 -5.22 -32.19
C ARG A 432 32.92 -3.89 -32.48
N ILE A 433 32.20 -2.77 -32.31
CA ILE A 433 32.68 -1.45 -32.74
C ILE A 433 32.60 -0.45 -31.58
N VAL A 434 33.73 0.16 -31.23
CA VAL A 434 33.80 1.24 -30.23
C VAL A 434 33.72 2.59 -30.91
N VAL A 435 32.79 3.42 -30.47
CA VAL A 435 32.65 4.81 -30.92
C VAL A 435 33.12 5.73 -29.79
N ASP A 436 34.11 6.56 -30.09
CA ASP A 436 34.60 7.59 -29.20
C ASP A 436 34.80 8.91 -29.96
N HIS A 437 34.00 9.91 -29.59
CA HIS A 437 34.10 11.28 -30.11
C HIS A 437 35.52 11.87 -29.98
N GLY A 438 36.26 11.48 -28.94
CA GLY A 438 37.64 11.91 -28.67
C GLY A 438 38.71 11.28 -29.56
N GLY A 439 38.35 10.30 -30.40
CA GLY A 439 39.25 9.62 -31.32
C GLY A 439 40.01 8.42 -30.75
N GLY A 440 39.60 7.91 -29.58
CA GLY A 440 40.16 6.70 -28.95
C GLY A 440 39.48 5.39 -29.38
N GLY A 441 38.44 5.43 -30.21
CA GLY A 441 37.69 4.27 -30.70
C GLY A 441 37.81 4.07 -32.21
N ASP A 442 37.20 3.01 -32.73
CA ASP A 442 37.22 2.61 -34.14
C ASP A 442 36.59 3.68 -35.05
N PHE A 443 35.58 4.38 -34.54
CA PHE A 443 34.92 5.49 -35.21
C PHE A 443 34.74 6.69 -34.27
N THR A 444 34.71 7.88 -34.84
CA THR A 444 34.41 9.12 -34.10
C THR A 444 32.94 9.51 -34.14
N THR A 445 32.12 8.82 -34.94
CA THR A 445 30.67 9.05 -35.05
C THR A 445 29.90 7.74 -35.07
N ILE A 446 28.71 7.75 -34.49
CA ILE A 446 27.83 6.59 -34.35
C ILE A 446 27.31 6.17 -35.72
N GLN A 447 26.92 7.12 -36.57
CA GLN A 447 26.39 6.79 -37.90
C GLN A 447 27.43 6.11 -38.80
N ALA A 448 28.72 6.47 -38.67
CA ALA A 448 29.79 5.85 -39.46
C ALA A 448 29.99 4.39 -39.03
N ALA A 449 29.98 4.11 -37.73
CA ALA A 449 29.99 2.75 -37.19
C ALA A 449 28.79 1.94 -37.71
N ILE A 450 27.56 2.47 -37.62
CA ILE A 450 26.36 1.82 -38.14
C ILE A 450 26.51 1.53 -39.64
N ALA A 451 27.03 2.46 -40.44
CA ALA A 451 27.18 2.29 -41.88
C ALA A 451 28.22 1.22 -42.24
N ASN A 452 29.28 1.08 -41.45
CA ASN A 452 30.38 0.15 -41.69
C ASN A 452 29.96 -1.32 -41.57
N VAL A 453 29.02 -1.63 -40.66
CA VAL A 453 28.52 -2.99 -40.43
C VAL A 453 28.03 -3.64 -41.75
N GLN A 454 28.72 -4.67 -42.26
CA GLN A 454 28.42 -5.26 -43.58
C GLN A 454 27.27 -6.29 -43.55
N THR A 455 27.03 -6.95 -42.41
CA THR A 455 25.98 -7.96 -42.24
C THR A 455 24.81 -7.45 -41.38
N VAL A 456 23.63 -8.07 -41.50
CA VAL A 456 22.37 -7.50 -40.98
C VAL A 456 22.04 -7.89 -39.52
N ASN A 457 22.83 -8.75 -38.90
CA ASN A 457 22.52 -9.38 -37.61
C ASN A 457 23.69 -9.25 -36.62
N GLN A 458 23.37 -8.86 -35.38
CA GLN A 458 24.15 -9.08 -34.14
C GLN A 458 25.46 -8.29 -33.91
N CYS A 459 25.77 -7.24 -34.69
CA CYS A 459 26.88 -6.35 -34.30
C CYS A 459 26.48 -5.43 -33.13
N GLU A 460 27.45 -5.20 -32.24
CA GLU A 460 27.33 -4.32 -31.09
C GLU A 460 28.17 -3.06 -31.30
N ILE A 461 27.53 -1.90 -31.15
CA ILE A 461 28.16 -0.59 -31.18
C ILE A 461 28.14 -0.01 -29.77
N ILE A 462 29.33 0.11 -29.18
CA ILE A 462 29.53 0.66 -27.83
C ILE A 462 29.91 2.12 -27.95
N VAL A 463 29.10 3.00 -27.39
CA VAL A 463 29.29 4.45 -27.44
C VAL A 463 29.90 4.93 -26.12
N MET A 464 31.11 5.49 -26.19
CA MET A 464 31.78 6.07 -25.04
C MET A 464 31.15 7.42 -24.64
N PRO A 465 31.21 7.83 -23.36
CA PRO A 465 30.68 9.11 -22.90
C PRO A 465 31.18 10.28 -23.75
N GLY A 466 30.26 11.13 -24.19
CA GLY A 466 30.55 12.22 -25.12
C GLY A 466 29.28 12.83 -25.71
N ILE A 467 29.43 13.99 -26.35
CA ILE A 467 28.34 14.65 -27.08
C ILE A 467 28.54 14.43 -28.57
N TYR A 468 27.70 13.58 -29.14
CA TYR A 468 27.68 13.21 -30.55
C TYR A 468 26.66 14.09 -31.27
N VAL A 469 27.15 15.12 -31.96
CA VAL A 469 26.29 16.04 -32.73
C VAL A 469 25.99 15.42 -34.10
N GLU A 470 24.99 14.56 -34.16
CA GLU A 470 24.59 13.84 -35.36
C GLU A 470 23.13 13.34 -35.27
N ASN A 471 22.59 12.88 -36.40
CA ASN A 471 21.34 12.12 -36.47
C ASN A 471 21.65 10.73 -37.03
N ILE A 472 21.12 9.68 -36.41
CA ILE A 472 21.43 8.29 -36.75
C ILE A 472 20.23 7.55 -37.35
N ASP A 473 20.48 6.73 -38.37
CA ASP A 473 19.56 5.78 -39.00
C ASP A 473 20.14 4.37 -38.82
N PHE A 474 19.33 3.43 -38.30
CA PHE A 474 19.72 2.03 -38.13
C PHE A 474 19.83 1.27 -39.47
N LEU A 475 19.38 1.86 -40.58
CA LEU A 475 19.51 1.32 -41.93
C LEU A 475 18.88 -0.08 -42.12
N GLY A 476 17.88 -0.45 -41.31
CA GLY A 476 17.27 -1.78 -41.35
C GLY A 476 18.08 -2.88 -40.67
N LYS A 477 19.15 -2.53 -39.95
CA LYS A 477 20.03 -3.48 -39.27
C LYS A 477 19.49 -3.79 -37.89
N ASN A 478 19.52 -5.08 -37.52
CA ASN A 478 19.13 -5.55 -36.20
C ASN A 478 20.39 -5.64 -35.32
N ILE A 479 20.93 -4.46 -34.99
CA ILE A 479 22.15 -4.26 -34.21
C ILE A 479 21.81 -3.64 -32.85
N VAL A 480 22.76 -3.75 -31.92
CA VAL A 480 22.67 -3.08 -30.61
C VAL A 480 23.53 -1.83 -30.63
N VAL A 481 22.92 -0.68 -30.34
CA VAL A 481 23.64 0.57 -30.08
C VAL A 481 23.41 0.93 -28.63
N ARG A 482 24.48 0.94 -27.83
CA ARG A 482 24.36 1.23 -26.40
C ARG A 482 25.52 2.08 -25.87
N SER A 483 25.30 2.73 -24.74
CA SER A 483 26.41 3.32 -23.98
C SER A 483 27.36 2.24 -23.45
N SER A 484 28.57 2.68 -23.06
CA SER A 484 29.55 1.84 -22.36
C SER A 484 28.95 1.12 -21.13
N ASP A 485 28.10 1.79 -20.36
CA ASP A 485 27.31 1.24 -19.26
C ASP A 485 25.87 1.81 -19.30
N PRO A 486 24.86 1.02 -19.69
CA PRO A 486 23.46 1.45 -19.71
C PRO A 486 22.77 1.47 -18.34
N LEU A 487 23.38 0.88 -17.30
CA LEU A 487 22.81 0.81 -15.95
C LEU A 487 23.23 1.99 -15.09
N ASP A 488 24.40 2.58 -15.35
CA ASP A 488 24.86 3.79 -14.66
C ASP A 488 24.19 5.06 -15.22
N PRO A 489 23.31 5.75 -14.45
CA PRO A 489 22.66 6.97 -14.91
C PRO A 489 23.63 8.12 -15.25
N LEU A 490 24.83 8.13 -14.67
CA LEU A 490 25.87 9.12 -14.97
C LEU A 490 26.46 8.90 -16.36
N VAL A 491 26.68 7.63 -16.73
CA VAL A 491 27.14 7.25 -18.08
C VAL A 491 26.05 7.55 -19.11
N VAL A 492 24.80 7.23 -18.82
CA VAL A 492 23.65 7.54 -19.71
C VAL A 492 23.53 9.05 -19.94
N ALA A 493 23.61 9.85 -18.87
CA ALA A 493 23.53 11.31 -18.96
C ALA A 493 24.72 11.93 -19.72
N ALA A 494 25.90 11.30 -19.64
CA ALA A 494 27.11 11.76 -20.31
C ALA A 494 27.23 11.28 -21.77
N THR A 495 26.47 10.26 -22.18
CA THR A 495 26.47 9.69 -23.54
C THR A 495 25.30 10.26 -24.35
N VAL A 496 25.54 11.41 -24.99
CA VAL A 496 24.49 12.24 -25.61
C VAL A 496 24.54 12.16 -27.12
N ILE A 497 23.41 11.85 -27.77
CA ILE A 497 23.17 12.13 -29.18
C ILE A 497 22.37 13.44 -29.28
N ASP A 498 22.97 14.44 -29.90
CA ASP A 498 22.42 15.79 -30.02
C ASP A 498 22.04 16.08 -31.49
N GLY A 499 20.74 16.15 -31.76
CA GLY A 499 20.21 16.40 -33.11
C GLY A 499 20.42 17.83 -33.62
N ASN A 500 20.96 18.73 -32.79
CA ASN A 500 21.29 20.11 -33.15
C ASN A 500 20.14 20.87 -33.85
N GLN A 501 18.93 20.68 -33.33
CA GLN A 501 17.68 21.27 -33.81
C GLN A 501 17.37 20.91 -35.27
N SER A 502 17.70 19.70 -35.71
CA SER A 502 17.45 19.27 -37.08
C SER A 502 17.14 17.79 -37.18
N GLY A 503 16.01 17.45 -37.79
CA GLY A 503 15.62 16.06 -38.03
C GLY A 503 15.29 15.30 -36.74
N SER A 504 14.97 14.03 -36.91
CA SER A 504 14.85 13.08 -35.81
C SER A 504 16.23 12.61 -35.40
N VAL A 505 16.54 12.62 -34.11
CA VAL A 505 17.87 12.23 -33.61
C VAL A 505 18.17 10.76 -33.93
N VAL A 506 17.19 9.88 -33.76
CA VAL A 506 17.30 8.45 -34.06
C VAL A 506 16.15 8.01 -34.96
N THR A 507 16.46 7.22 -36.00
CA THR A 507 15.47 6.73 -36.96
C THR A 507 15.51 5.21 -37.15
N PHE A 508 14.34 4.58 -37.11
CA PHE A 508 14.07 3.19 -37.48
C PHE A 508 13.00 3.18 -38.59
N GLN A 509 13.36 2.85 -39.82
CA GLN A 509 12.45 3.07 -40.96
C GLN A 509 12.54 2.01 -42.06
N ARG A 510 13.21 0.89 -41.82
CA ARG A 510 13.42 -0.16 -42.83
C ARG A 510 13.02 -1.55 -42.34
N GLY A 511 12.14 -1.60 -41.35
CA GLY A 511 11.53 -2.85 -40.86
C GLY A 511 12.33 -3.53 -39.74
N GLU A 512 13.15 -2.77 -39.02
CA GLU A 512 13.94 -3.18 -37.86
C GLU A 512 13.09 -3.96 -36.86
N LYS A 513 13.64 -5.03 -36.28
CA LYS A 513 12.94 -5.92 -35.35
C LYS A 513 13.30 -5.60 -33.91
N ARG A 514 12.76 -6.35 -32.93
CA ARG A 514 13.02 -6.11 -31.51
C ARG A 514 14.50 -6.28 -31.13
N GLN A 515 15.25 -6.97 -31.97
CA GLN A 515 16.71 -7.11 -31.89
C GLN A 515 17.47 -5.83 -32.28
N ALA A 516 16.83 -4.86 -32.94
CA ALA A 516 17.38 -3.51 -33.05
C ALA A 516 17.17 -2.81 -31.71
N VAL A 517 18.25 -2.72 -30.93
CA VAL A 517 18.23 -2.21 -29.56
C VAL A 517 18.95 -0.87 -29.49
N LEU A 518 18.30 0.11 -28.88
CA LEU A 518 18.91 1.36 -28.47
C LEU A 518 18.88 1.43 -26.94
N SER A 519 20.05 1.52 -26.29
CA SER A 519 20.08 1.48 -24.83
C SER A 519 21.08 2.39 -24.13
N GLY A 520 20.66 3.05 -23.06
CA GLY A 520 21.57 3.79 -22.18
C GLY A 520 22.06 5.12 -22.76
N LEU A 521 21.31 5.75 -23.66
CA LEU A 521 21.74 7.02 -24.29
C LEU A 521 20.78 8.17 -23.96
N THR A 522 21.34 9.38 -23.90
CA THR A 522 20.56 10.63 -23.85
C THR A 522 20.32 11.16 -25.26
N ILE A 523 19.05 11.37 -25.63
CA ILE A 523 18.60 11.77 -26.97
C ILE A 523 17.93 13.13 -26.86
N ARG A 524 18.53 14.17 -27.45
CA ARG A 524 18.03 15.54 -27.28
C ARG A 524 18.19 16.44 -28.48
N ASN A 525 17.51 17.59 -28.41
CA ASN A 525 17.56 18.67 -29.38
C ASN A 525 17.21 18.23 -30.81
N GLY A 526 16.43 17.17 -31.00
CA GLY A 526 15.88 16.83 -32.30
C GLY A 526 14.73 17.76 -32.68
N GLN A 527 14.64 18.10 -33.97
CA GLN A 527 13.54 18.92 -34.49
C GLN A 527 13.05 18.38 -35.82
N SER A 528 11.89 17.72 -35.81
CA SER A 528 11.31 17.08 -36.99
C SER A 528 9.81 17.37 -37.11
N ALA A 529 9.18 16.83 -38.16
CA ALA A 529 7.73 16.82 -38.31
C ALA A 529 7.07 15.63 -37.59
N GLY A 530 7.78 14.90 -36.74
CA GLY A 530 7.27 13.73 -36.02
C GLY A 530 8.41 12.90 -35.46
N GLY A 531 8.38 12.60 -34.16
CA GLY A 531 9.49 11.91 -33.50
C GLY A 531 10.72 12.80 -33.45
N GLY A 532 10.70 13.89 -32.68
CA GLY A 532 11.86 14.79 -32.59
C GLY A 532 13.09 14.04 -32.07
N GLY A 533 12.94 13.28 -31.00
CA GLY A 533 13.99 12.38 -30.50
C GLY A 533 14.09 11.12 -31.36
N VAL A 534 13.03 10.31 -31.39
CA VAL A 534 13.02 9.01 -32.09
C VAL A 534 11.87 8.93 -33.08
N PHE A 535 12.17 8.54 -34.31
CA PHE A 535 11.17 8.27 -35.35
C PHE A 535 11.20 6.81 -35.79
N CYS A 536 10.06 6.13 -35.68
CA CYS A 536 9.89 4.73 -36.01
C CYS A 536 8.76 4.54 -37.04
N ALA A 537 9.05 3.93 -38.19
CA ALA A 537 8.11 3.76 -39.30
C ALA A 537 8.31 2.43 -40.07
N TYR A 538 7.45 2.17 -41.05
CA TYR A 538 7.57 1.05 -42.00
C TYR A 538 7.78 -0.33 -41.38
N SER A 539 6.95 -0.70 -40.41
CA SER A 539 7.02 -2.01 -39.72
C SER A 539 8.22 -2.20 -38.80
N ALA A 540 8.94 -1.13 -38.48
CA ALA A 540 9.96 -1.17 -37.45
C ALA A 540 9.31 -1.37 -36.07
N GLN A 541 9.94 -2.21 -35.26
CA GLN A 541 9.52 -2.58 -33.90
C GLN A 541 10.75 -2.70 -32.99
N PRO A 542 11.55 -1.62 -32.85
CA PRO A 542 12.77 -1.64 -32.05
C PRO A 542 12.48 -1.82 -30.56
N THR A 543 13.53 -2.15 -29.82
CA THR A 543 13.54 -2.07 -28.35
C THR A 543 14.34 -0.84 -27.96
N ILE A 544 13.71 0.08 -27.23
CA ILE A 544 14.36 1.28 -26.68
C ILE A 544 14.32 1.15 -25.16
N THR A 545 15.48 1.13 -24.52
CA THR A 545 15.53 0.85 -23.07
C THR A 545 16.61 1.62 -22.32
N ARG A 546 16.30 2.12 -21.13
CA ARG A 546 17.25 2.91 -20.31
C ARG A 546 17.73 4.19 -20.99
N CYS A 547 16.94 4.75 -21.88
CA CYS A 547 17.26 6.00 -22.56
C CYS A 547 16.64 7.20 -21.85
N VAL A 548 17.31 8.35 -21.94
CA VAL A 548 16.73 9.65 -21.56
C VAL A 548 16.37 10.38 -22.85
N VAL A 549 15.10 10.66 -23.09
CA VAL A 549 14.62 11.41 -24.25
C VAL A 549 14.11 12.75 -23.79
N GLU A 550 14.85 13.81 -24.09
CA GLU A 550 14.58 15.14 -23.55
C GLU A 550 14.75 16.29 -24.53
N ASP A 551 13.99 17.35 -24.31
CA ASP A 551 14.15 18.63 -25.02
C ASP A 551 14.07 18.49 -26.56
N ASN A 552 13.23 17.56 -27.04
CA ASN A 552 12.97 17.35 -28.47
C ASN A 552 11.66 18.01 -28.92
N LEU A 553 11.62 18.43 -30.17
CA LEU A 553 10.47 19.14 -30.77
C LEU A 553 9.94 18.42 -32.02
N ALA A 554 8.65 18.11 -32.03
CA ALA A 554 7.92 17.71 -33.23
C ALA A 554 6.98 18.85 -33.66
N ALA A 555 7.30 19.51 -34.78
CA ALA A 555 6.58 20.67 -35.29
C ALA A 555 6.31 20.54 -36.80
N GLY A 556 5.39 19.65 -37.18
CA GLY A 556 4.94 19.49 -38.57
C GLY A 556 3.51 20.01 -38.82
N PRO A 557 3.19 20.52 -40.02
CA PRO A 557 1.81 20.82 -40.39
C PRO A 557 1.05 19.50 -40.57
N TRP A 558 -0.18 19.45 -40.02
CA TRP A 558 -1.05 18.30 -40.18
C TRP A 558 -1.21 17.90 -41.67
N PRO A 559 -1.06 16.61 -42.04
CA PRO A 559 -0.93 15.44 -41.17
C PRO A 559 0.53 15.14 -40.78
N ALA A 560 0.92 15.58 -39.59
CA ALA A 560 2.19 15.30 -38.92
C ALA A 560 1.82 14.71 -37.56
N ARG A 561 2.11 13.43 -37.37
CA ARG A 561 1.51 12.55 -36.35
C ARG A 561 2.37 12.58 -35.10
N ASP A 562 2.50 13.77 -34.55
CA ASP A 562 3.62 14.15 -33.69
C ASP A 562 3.74 13.29 -32.42
N GLY A 563 4.97 13.19 -31.95
CA GLY A 563 5.44 12.42 -30.82
C GLY A 563 6.74 13.10 -30.40
N GLY A 564 6.66 14.19 -29.63
CA GLY A 564 7.76 15.17 -29.46
C GLY A 564 9.09 14.50 -29.12
N GLY A 565 9.04 13.59 -28.15
CA GLY A 565 10.12 12.66 -27.84
C GLY A 565 10.19 11.52 -28.85
N MET A 566 9.16 10.69 -28.93
CA MET A 566 9.15 9.50 -29.79
C MET A 566 7.86 9.36 -30.61
N LEU A 567 8.00 9.00 -31.88
CA LEU A 567 6.89 8.63 -32.74
C LEU A 567 7.05 7.20 -33.24
N PHE A 568 6.05 6.36 -32.94
CA PHE A 568 5.86 5.05 -33.52
C PHE A 568 4.68 5.08 -34.48
N GLY A 569 4.96 5.03 -35.76
CA GLY A 569 3.96 5.08 -36.82
C GLY A 569 4.26 6.18 -37.82
N GLY A 570 4.19 5.85 -39.11
CA GLY A 570 4.58 6.77 -40.17
C GLY A 570 4.13 6.33 -41.56
N TYR A 571 3.78 7.33 -42.36
CA TYR A 571 3.21 7.30 -43.71
C TYR A 571 3.77 6.21 -44.64
N THR A 572 2.91 5.35 -45.20
CA THR A 572 3.25 4.59 -46.41
C THR A 572 3.31 5.55 -47.60
N ALA A 573 4.49 6.09 -47.92
CA ALA A 573 4.70 6.71 -49.22
C ALA A 573 4.62 5.60 -50.28
N TYR A 574 3.93 5.94 -51.38
CA TYR A 574 3.62 5.09 -52.52
C TYR A 574 4.84 4.27 -52.99
N THR A 575 4.58 3.03 -53.43
CA THR A 575 5.48 2.09 -54.14
C THR A 575 6.26 1.05 -53.32
N ALA A 576 5.59 -0.05 -52.95
CA ALA A 576 6.02 -1.42 -53.31
C ALA A 576 5.08 -2.43 -52.65
N TYR A 577 4.36 -3.17 -53.49
CA TYR A 577 3.64 -4.38 -53.12
C TYR A 577 4.67 -5.45 -52.71
N SER A 578 4.92 -5.66 -51.42
CA SER A 578 5.34 -6.97 -50.91
C SER A 578 5.27 -7.05 -49.37
N ALA A 579 4.47 -8.01 -48.88
CA ALA A 579 4.60 -8.66 -47.56
C ALA A 579 4.93 -7.77 -46.35
N TYR A 580 4.02 -6.88 -45.94
CA TYR A 580 4.11 -6.21 -44.65
C TYR A 580 3.45 -7.06 -43.57
N THR A 581 4.09 -7.16 -42.40
CA THR A 581 3.47 -7.73 -41.20
C THR A 581 2.26 -6.86 -40.80
N THR A 582 1.15 -7.48 -40.42
CA THR A 582 -0.09 -6.77 -40.02
C THR A 582 -0.08 -6.31 -38.57
N PHE A 583 0.99 -6.61 -37.82
CA PHE A 583 1.14 -6.31 -36.40
C PHE A 583 2.55 -5.78 -36.12
N PHE A 584 2.64 -4.65 -35.42
CA PHE A 584 3.90 -4.01 -35.01
C PHE A 584 3.91 -3.85 -33.50
N ASN A 585 5.00 -4.26 -32.86
CA ASN A 585 5.10 -4.21 -31.40
C ASN A 585 6.44 -3.67 -30.89
N PRO A 586 6.73 -2.36 -31.06
CA PRO A 586 7.86 -1.71 -30.40
C PRO A 586 7.73 -1.76 -28.86
N LEU A 587 8.89 -1.80 -28.19
CA LEU A 587 9.00 -1.76 -26.72
C LEU A 587 9.77 -0.51 -26.30
N VAL A 588 9.21 0.23 -25.35
CA VAL A 588 9.89 1.31 -24.61
C VAL A 588 9.89 0.90 -23.14
N ALA A 589 11.07 0.63 -22.60
CA ALA A 589 11.22 0.10 -21.23
C ALA A 589 12.25 0.89 -20.42
N ASP A 590 12.00 1.14 -19.14
CA ASP A 590 12.97 1.76 -18.23
C ASP A 590 13.48 3.14 -18.73
N CYS A 591 12.68 3.87 -19.50
CA CYS A 591 13.08 5.14 -20.09
C CYS A 591 12.58 6.34 -19.28
N ILE A 592 13.34 7.44 -19.34
CA ILE A 592 12.90 8.76 -18.88
C ILE A 592 12.55 9.60 -20.11
N ILE A 593 11.30 10.04 -20.24
CA ILE A 593 10.83 10.87 -21.34
C ILE A 593 10.33 12.20 -20.78
N ARG A 594 11.07 13.28 -21.01
CA ARG A 594 10.76 14.56 -20.36
C ARG A 594 10.99 15.81 -21.19
N ARG A 595 10.21 16.86 -20.91
CA ARG A 595 10.35 18.19 -21.55
C ARG A 595 10.35 18.16 -23.09
N ASN A 596 9.68 17.17 -23.67
CA ASN A 596 9.51 17.11 -25.11
C ASN A 596 8.22 17.85 -25.51
N GLU A 597 8.24 18.46 -26.69
CA GLU A 597 7.15 19.27 -27.20
C GLU A 597 6.64 18.75 -28.54
N ALA A 598 5.32 18.64 -28.66
CA ALA A 598 4.64 18.32 -29.90
C ALA A 598 3.64 19.42 -30.26
N ALA A 599 3.59 19.77 -31.55
CA ALA A 599 2.61 20.73 -32.05
C ALA A 599 1.16 20.20 -31.91
N ASN A 600 0.95 18.89 -32.06
CA ASN A 600 -0.39 18.29 -32.05
C ASN A 600 -0.61 17.30 -30.91
N ALA A 601 0.06 16.15 -30.91
CA ALA A 601 -0.21 15.08 -29.96
C ALA A 601 1.06 14.40 -29.45
N GLY A 602 0.96 13.65 -28.37
CA GLY A 602 2.05 12.83 -27.83
C GLY A 602 3.30 13.64 -27.52
N GLY A 603 3.23 14.61 -26.60
CA GLY A 603 4.40 15.43 -26.25
C GLY A 603 5.62 14.56 -25.94
N GLY A 604 5.43 13.52 -25.12
CA GLY A 604 6.42 12.46 -24.89
C GLY A 604 6.45 11.44 -26.03
N ILE A 605 5.43 10.60 -26.12
CA ILE A 605 5.37 9.48 -27.06
C ILE A 605 4.04 9.46 -27.80
N ALA A 606 4.09 9.18 -29.11
CA ALA A 606 2.91 8.90 -29.92
C ALA A 606 2.99 7.56 -30.65
N ALA A 607 1.91 6.79 -30.59
CA ALA A 607 1.67 5.57 -31.37
C ALA A 607 0.52 5.80 -32.34
N VAL A 608 0.79 5.81 -33.65
CA VAL A 608 -0.20 6.27 -34.64
C VAL A 608 -0.32 5.31 -35.82
N ALA A 609 -1.51 4.69 -35.96
CA ALA A 609 -1.83 3.83 -37.09
C ALA A 609 -2.49 4.63 -38.23
N SER A 610 -1.87 4.69 -39.42
CA SER A 610 -2.37 5.51 -40.53
C SER A 610 -2.03 5.09 -41.95
N TYR A 611 -2.92 5.42 -42.91
CA TYR A 611 -2.73 5.22 -44.35
C TYR A 611 -3.08 6.47 -45.17
N ALA A 612 -2.50 6.55 -46.36
CA ALA A 612 -2.87 7.51 -47.40
C ALA A 612 -4.01 7.02 -48.33
N PHE A 613 -4.38 5.72 -48.38
CA PHE A 613 -5.49 5.23 -49.24
C PHE A 613 -6.10 3.85 -48.84
N GLN A 614 -7.41 3.67 -49.11
CA GLN A 614 -8.34 2.60 -48.64
C GLN A 614 -8.18 1.20 -49.28
N ILE A 615 -7.01 0.56 -49.27
CA ILE A 615 -6.93 -0.79 -49.88
C ILE A 615 -5.83 -1.67 -49.24
N THR A 616 -6.12 -2.32 -48.09
CA THR A 616 -5.61 -3.64 -47.58
C THR A 616 -5.89 -3.82 -46.06
N PRO A 617 -5.87 -5.06 -45.49
CA PRO A 617 -6.59 -5.40 -44.25
C PRO A 617 -5.83 -5.03 -42.96
N GLU A 618 -6.58 -4.53 -41.96
CA GLU A 618 -6.32 -4.56 -40.50
C GLU A 618 -4.85 -4.57 -40.05
N ALA A 619 -4.14 -3.45 -40.23
CA ALA A 619 -2.83 -3.26 -39.59
C ALA A 619 -2.99 -2.70 -38.18
N THR A 620 -2.27 -3.28 -37.22
CA THR A 620 -2.29 -2.92 -35.80
C THR A 620 -0.90 -2.53 -35.30
N ILE A 621 -0.80 -1.38 -34.63
CA ILE A 621 0.36 -1.04 -33.81
C ILE A 621 0.01 -1.24 -32.35
N GLN A 622 0.76 -2.08 -31.65
CA GLN A 622 0.74 -2.17 -30.20
C GLN A 622 2.02 -1.52 -29.69
N LEU A 623 1.91 -0.52 -28.83
CA LEU A 623 3.06 0.06 -28.15
C LEU A 623 3.08 -0.47 -26.72
N ASP A 624 4.15 -1.19 -26.37
CA ASP A 624 4.42 -1.63 -25.00
C ASP A 624 5.30 -0.57 -24.32
N VAL A 625 4.81 0.02 -23.22
CA VAL A 625 5.50 1.00 -22.37
C VAL A 625 5.60 0.42 -20.96
N GLU A 626 6.81 0.15 -20.49
CA GLU A 626 7.06 -0.56 -19.24
C GLU A 626 8.06 0.20 -18.37
N SER A 627 7.75 0.37 -17.07
CA SER A 627 8.67 0.98 -16.10
C SER A 627 9.23 2.35 -16.51
N CYS A 628 8.45 3.16 -17.21
CA CYS A 628 8.89 4.46 -17.71
C CYS A 628 8.46 5.61 -16.80
N GLU A 629 9.27 6.67 -16.77
CA GLU A 629 8.93 7.96 -16.16
C GLU A 629 8.68 8.97 -17.29
N ILE A 630 7.45 9.49 -17.39
CA ILE A 630 7.01 10.36 -18.50
C ILE A 630 6.48 11.67 -17.93
N TYR A 631 7.25 12.75 -18.05
CA TYR A 631 6.89 14.01 -17.39
C TYR A 631 7.29 15.31 -18.05
N GLU A 632 6.58 16.40 -17.70
CA GLU A 632 6.84 17.74 -18.24
C GLU A 632 6.77 17.84 -19.77
N ASN A 633 6.11 16.87 -20.42
CA ASN A 633 5.93 16.90 -21.86
C ASN A 633 4.68 17.71 -22.23
N VAL A 634 4.72 18.34 -23.41
CA VAL A 634 3.69 19.27 -23.86
C VAL A 634 3.16 18.88 -25.24
N ALA A 635 1.85 18.75 -25.36
CA ALA A 635 1.14 18.64 -26.64
C ALA A 635 0.23 19.86 -26.83
N ASN A 636 0.58 20.76 -27.76
CA ASN A 636 -0.14 22.03 -27.94
C ASN A 636 -1.52 21.87 -28.62
N GLY A 637 -1.75 20.77 -29.34
CA GLY A 637 -2.95 20.51 -30.11
C GLY A 637 -3.83 19.40 -29.52
N GLU A 638 -4.18 18.42 -30.34
CA GLU A 638 -5.21 17.39 -30.08
C GLU A 638 -5.10 16.71 -28.71
N GLY A 639 -3.97 16.12 -28.31
CA GLY A 639 -3.92 15.49 -26.99
C GLY A 639 -2.74 14.57 -26.65
N GLY A 640 -2.71 14.08 -25.42
CA GLY A 640 -1.66 13.19 -24.93
C GLY A 640 -0.37 13.96 -24.64
N GLY A 641 -0.35 14.76 -23.58
CA GLY A 641 0.86 15.50 -23.19
C GLY A 641 2.02 14.53 -22.97
N GLY A 642 1.79 13.45 -22.23
CA GLY A 642 2.73 12.34 -22.08
C GLY A 642 2.63 11.34 -23.24
N LEU A 643 1.50 10.64 -23.33
CA LEU A 643 1.29 9.51 -24.26
C LEU A 643 0.09 9.72 -25.17
N ALA A 644 0.21 9.36 -26.44
CA ALA A 644 -0.92 9.38 -27.37
C ALA A 644 -1.01 8.12 -28.23
N ALA A 645 -2.21 7.54 -28.35
CA ALA A 645 -2.48 6.41 -29.23
C ALA A 645 -3.73 6.65 -30.10
N TYR A 646 -3.56 6.58 -31.43
CA TYR A 646 -4.63 6.83 -32.40
C TYR A 646 -4.69 5.81 -33.54
N GLY A 647 -5.90 5.35 -33.85
CA GLY A 647 -6.22 4.59 -35.07
C GLY A 647 -7.17 5.35 -36.00
N TYR A 648 -6.89 5.35 -37.31
CA TYR A 648 -7.75 6.01 -38.31
C TYR A 648 -8.39 5.00 -39.26
N GLY A 649 -9.71 5.08 -39.43
CA GLY A 649 -10.45 4.18 -40.33
C GLY A 649 -10.47 2.75 -39.81
N SER A 650 -9.96 1.80 -40.61
CA SER A 650 -9.86 0.37 -40.26
C SER A 650 -8.49 -0.02 -39.66
N LEU A 651 -7.76 0.96 -39.11
CA LEU A 651 -6.43 0.78 -38.53
C LEU A 651 -6.49 0.96 -37.03
N HIS A 652 -5.67 0.19 -36.32
CA HIS A 652 -5.78 0.07 -34.88
C HIS A 652 -4.46 0.44 -34.20
N ALA A 653 -4.51 1.36 -33.25
CA ALA A 653 -3.46 1.50 -32.25
C ALA A 653 -3.91 0.79 -30.98
N VAL A 654 -2.97 0.24 -30.22
CA VAL A 654 -3.19 -0.34 -28.89
C VAL A 654 -2.08 0.18 -28.02
N LEU A 655 -2.44 0.72 -26.86
CA LEU A 655 -1.49 1.17 -25.87
C LEU A 655 -1.48 0.16 -24.71
N LYS A 656 -0.30 -0.35 -24.36
CA LYS A 656 -0.08 -1.14 -23.16
C LYS A 656 0.92 -0.41 -22.28
N VAL A 657 0.43 0.14 -21.17
CA VAL A 657 1.25 0.85 -20.19
C VAL A 657 1.24 0.05 -18.90
N ASN A 658 2.42 -0.31 -18.40
CA ASN A 658 2.57 -1.04 -17.16
C ASN A 658 3.67 -0.43 -16.28
N ASN A 659 3.45 -0.42 -14.96
CA ASN A 659 4.44 0.00 -13.97
C ASN A 659 5.07 1.38 -14.24
N SER A 660 4.32 2.31 -14.83
CA SER A 660 4.87 3.59 -15.29
C SER A 660 4.31 4.77 -14.51
N ASP A 661 5.10 5.84 -14.36
CA ASP A 661 4.69 7.11 -13.74
C ASP A 661 4.55 8.20 -14.81
N ILE A 662 3.34 8.72 -14.98
CA ILE A 662 2.98 9.70 -16.00
C ILE A 662 2.51 10.97 -15.29
N HIS A 663 3.36 12.01 -15.27
CA HIS A 663 3.06 13.18 -14.45
C HIS A 663 3.50 14.53 -15.00
N ASN A 664 2.86 15.60 -14.53
CA ASN A 664 3.19 16.98 -14.92
C ASN A 664 3.14 17.24 -16.44
N ASN A 665 2.43 16.42 -17.21
CA ASN A 665 2.29 16.60 -18.64
C ASN A 665 1.10 17.50 -18.96
N THR A 666 1.19 18.24 -20.06
CA THR A 666 0.16 19.20 -20.47
C THR A 666 -0.31 18.94 -21.89
N ALA A 667 -1.62 18.90 -22.10
CA ALA A 667 -2.24 18.84 -23.41
C ALA A 667 -3.18 20.04 -23.64
N GLY A 668 -3.23 20.54 -24.88
CA GLY A 668 -4.12 21.64 -25.26
C GLY A 668 -5.60 21.27 -25.17
N PHE A 669 -5.97 20.09 -25.69
CA PHE A 669 -7.36 19.62 -25.68
C PHE A 669 -7.58 18.36 -24.83
N TYR A 670 -7.02 17.20 -25.19
CA TYR A 670 -7.41 15.93 -24.56
C TYR A 670 -6.26 15.22 -23.85
N GLY A 671 -6.52 14.59 -22.71
CA GLY A 671 -5.60 13.60 -22.13
C GLY A 671 -4.25 14.18 -21.73
N GLY A 672 -4.19 14.93 -20.63
CA GLY A 672 -2.96 15.62 -20.21
C GLY A 672 -1.81 14.63 -20.00
N GLY A 673 -2.09 13.55 -19.26
CA GLY A 673 -1.17 12.42 -19.11
C GLY A 673 -1.18 11.55 -20.36
N LEU A 674 -2.35 11.00 -20.70
CA LEU A 674 -2.49 10.13 -21.86
C LEU A 674 -3.81 10.25 -22.61
N ILE A 675 -3.77 9.90 -23.89
CA ILE A 675 -4.95 9.66 -24.73
C ILE A 675 -4.87 8.31 -25.42
N ALA A 676 -5.94 7.52 -25.29
CA ALA A 676 -6.08 6.22 -25.96
C ALA A 676 -7.48 6.10 -26.57
N PHE A 677 -7.61 6.43 -27.86
CA PHE A 677 -8.84 6.21 -28.62
C PHE A 677 -8.59 5.16 -29.69
N THR A 678 -8.90 3.93 -29.33
CA THR A 678 -8.46 2.75 -30.08
C THR A 678 -9.65 1.87 -30.43
N SER A 679 -9.62 1.21 -31.58
CA SER A 679 -10.68 0.25 -31.94
C SER A 679 -10.45 -1.13 -31.30
N TYR A 680 -9.25 -1.40 -30.79
CA TYR A 680 -8.94 -2.53 -29.91
C TYR A 680 -8.68 -2.06 -28.49
N THR A 681 -8.76 -2.99 -27.54
CA THR A 681 -8.65 -2.67 -26.12
C THR A 681 -7.21 -2.30 -25.75
N SER A 682 -7.04 -1.08 -25.24
CA SER A 682 -5.80 -0.64 -24.60
C SER A 682 -5.81 -1.00 -23.11
N TYR A 683 -4.63 -1.22 -22.52
CA TYR A 683 -4.46 -1.63 -21.13
C TYR A 683 -3.50 -0.70 -20.42
N ILE A 684 -3.93 -0.15 -19.29
CA ILE A 684 -3.12 0.70 -18.42
C ILE A 684 -3.16 0.07 -17.04
N THR A 685 -2.04 -0.49 -16.59
CA THR A 685 -1.99 -1.33 -15.39
C THR A 685 -0.88 -0.90 -14.44
N ASN A 686 -1.11 -1.04 -13.13
CA ASN A 686 -0.07 -0.85 -12.09
C ASN A 686 0.67 0.49 -12.22
N SER A 687 -0.01 1.54 -12.69
CA SER A 687 0.64 2.79 -13.12
C SER A 687 0.09 3.99 -12.36
N THR A 688 0.89 5.04 -12.25
CA THR A 688 0.50 6.31 -11.62
C THR A 688 0.32 7.38 -12.68
N ILE A 689 -0.83 8.07 -12.66
CA ILE A 689 -1.17 9.16 -13.57
C ILE A 689 -1.50 10.38 -12.71
N ARG A 690 -0.56 11.32 -12.58
CA ARG A 690 -0.70 12.40 -11.60
C ARG A 690 -0.32 13.78 -12.08
N SER A 691 -0.99 14.81 -11.55
CA SER A 691 -0.63 16.22 -11.78
C SER A 691 -0.58 16.63 -13.27
N ASN A 692 -1.33 15.95 -14.12
CA ASN A 692 -1.42 16.29 -15.54
C ASN A 692 -2.57 17.26 -15.80
N SER A 693 -2.49 18.02 -16.90
CA SER A 693 -3.49 19.02 -17.24
C SER A 693 -3.93 18.95 -18.70
N ALA A 694 -5.24 19.09 -18.94
CA ALA A 694 -5.82 19.20 -20.29
C ALA A 694 -7.13 20.01 -20.28
N SER A 695 -7.73 20.23 -21.45
CA SER A 695 -9.12 20.71 -21.50
C SER A 695 -10.11 19.60 -21.11
N ALA A 696 -9.92 18.37 -21.57
CA ALA A 696 -10.74 17.22 -21.16
C ALA A 696 -9.89 15.98 -20.87
N GLY A 697 -10.18 15.27 -19.78
CA GLY A 697 -9.40 14.12 -19.34
C GLY A 697 -8.03 14.55 -18.84
N GLY A 698 -7.95 15.21 -17.68
CA GLY A 698 -6.71 15.80 -17.17
C GLY A 698 -5.61 14.76 -17.03
N GLY A 699 -5.91 13.63 -16.38
CA GLY A 699 -5.04 12.47 -16.35
C GLY A 699 -5.13 11.68 -17.65
N ALA A 700 -6.34 11.21 -18.00
CA ALA A 700 -6.54 10.35 -19.17
C ALA A 700 -7.79 10.69 -19.96
N ARG A 701 -7.71 10.57 -21.30
CA ARG A 701 -8.86 10.54 -22.19
C ARG A 701 -8.90 9.21 -22.95
N ILE A 702 -9.95 8.42 -22.76
CA ILE A 702 -9.95 7.01 -23.19
C ILE A 702 -11.22 6.56 -23.92
N GLY A 703 -11.05 5.55 -24.77
CA GLY A 703 -12.11 4.75 -25.39
C GLY A 703 -11.59 3.35 -25.68
N ASN A 704 -12.43 2.33 -25.47
CA ASN A 704 -12.05 0.91 -25.52
C ASN A 704 -10.75 0.66 -24.72
N THR A 705 -10.77 0.97 -23.43
CA THR A 705 -9.57 0.94 -22.59
C THR A 705 -9.91 0.39 -21.21
N VAL A 706 -9.00 -0.41 -20.66
CA VAL A 706 -9.07 -0.94 -19.30
C VAL A 706 -7.96 -0.30 -18.46
N ILE A 707 -8.36 0.40 -17.40
CA ILE A 707 -7.47 0.89 -16.35
C ILE A 707 -7.62 -0.04 -15.14
N GLU A 708 -6.52 -0.57 -14.63
CA GLU A 708 -6.53 -1.51 -13.51
C GLU A 708 -5.33 -1.30 -12.57
N ASN A 709 -5.56 -1.37 -11.25
CA ASN A 709 -4.51 -1.23 -10.23
C ASN A 709 -3.71 0.07 -10.37
N CYS A 710 -4.38 1.16 -10.76
CA CYS A 710 -3.74 2.44 -11.03
C CYS A 710 -4.07 3.49 -9.98
N VAL A 711 -3.20 4.49 -9.86
CA VAL A 711 -3.43 5.69 -9.05
C VAL A 711 -3.59 6.88 -10.00
N ILE A 712 -4.74 7.54 -9.98
CA ILE A 712 -5.05 8.73 -10.78
C ILE A 712 -5.24 9.90 -9.81
N SER A 713 -4.25 10.79 -9.70
CA SER A 713 -4.26 11.81 -8.64
C SER A 713 -3.86 13.23 -9.03
N GLY A 714 -4.54 14.22 -8.46
CA GLY A 714 -4.15 15.63 -8.60
C GLY A 714 -4.18 16.17 -10.03
N ASN A 715 -4.89 15.52 -10.96
CA ASN A 715 -4.99 15.96 -12.34
C ASN A 715 -6.08 17.04 -12.49
N SER A 716 -5.94 17.90 -13.49
CA SER A 716 -6.86 19.02 -13.72
C SER A 716 -7.37 19.10 -15.15
N ALA A 717 -8.67 19.33 -15.30
CA ALA A 717 -9.27 19.58 -16.60
C ALA A 717 -10.44 20.58 -16.59
N TYR A 718 -10.89 20.98 -17.78
CA TYR A 718 -12.21 21.61 -17.93
C TYR A 718 -13.33 20.56 -17.76
N GLU A 719 -13.19 19.35 -18.33
CA GLU A 719 -14.09 18.19 -18.12
C GLU A 719 -13.29 16.93 -17.77
N GLY A 720 -13.74 16.13 -16.80
CA GLY A 720 -13.10 14.86 -16.44
C GLY A 720 -11.69 15.07 -15.87
N GLY A 721 -11.58 15.54 -14.63
CA GLY A 721 -10.31 15.90 -14.00
C GLY A 721 -9.33 14.73 -13.97
N GLY A 722 -9.75 13.60 -13.39
CA GLY A 722 -8.95 12.37 -13.35
C GLY A 722 -8.92 11.68 -14.71
N ALA A 723 -10.05 11.11 -15.12
CA ALA A 723 -10.18 10.46 -16.42
C ALA A 723 -11.55 10.69 -17.06
N ASP A 724 -11.55 10.90 -18.38
CA ASP A 724 -12.75 11.00 -19.19
C ASP A 724 -12.81 9.85 -20.20
N GLY A 725 -13.84 9.02 -20.04
CA GLY A 725 -14.09 7.84 -20.84
C GLY A 725 -14.93 8.10 -22.08
N SER A 726 -15.19 7.00 -22.77
CA SER A 726 -16.17 6.86 -23.84
C SER A 726 -16.56 5.39 -23.97
N SER A 727 -17.12 4.97 -25.10
CA SER A 727 -17.55 3.58 -25.31
C SER A 727 -16.46 2.55 -24.97
N ASN A 728 -16.88 1.50 -24.27
CA ASN A 728 -16.11 0.36 -23.76
C ASN A 728 -14.94 0.76 -22.84
N SER A 729 -15.11 1.79 -22.02
CA SER A 729 -14.09 2.21 -21.03
C SER A 729 -14.38 1.59 -19.66
N THR A 730 -13.40 0.89 -19.10
CA THR A 730 -13.48 0.24 -17.79
C THR A 730 -12.35 0.73 -16.89
N ILE A 731 -12.67 1.01 -15.63
CA ILE A 731 -11.69 1.18 -14.56
C ILE A 731 -12.02 0.26 -13.40
N ARG A 732 -11.01 -0.40 -12.83
CA ARG A 732 -11.19 -1.28 -11.68
C ARG A 732 -10.00 -1.32 -10.73
N ASN A 733 -10.24 -1.67 -9.46
CA ASN A 733 -9.20 -1.81 -8.43
C ASN A 733 -8.24 -0.60 -8.36
N SER A 734 -8.74 0.61 -8.58
CA SER A 734 -7.91 1.80 -8.78
C SER A 734 -8.30 2.92 -7.82
N GLN A 735 -7.35 3.80 -7.53
CA GLN A 735 -7.56 5.00 -6.72
C GLN A 735 -7.67 6.23 -7.62
N VAL A 736 -8.70 7.05 -7.41
CA VAL A 736 -8.95 8.29 -8.14
C VAL A 736 -9.14 9.40 -7.13
N THR A 737 -8.10 10.20 -6.89
CA THR A 737 -8.08 11.12 -5.75
C THR A 737 -7.60 12.53 -6.06
N GLU A 738 -8.18 13.54 -5.41
CA GLU A 738 -7.75 14.93 -5.49
C GLU A 738 -7.77 15.55 -6.90
N ASN A 739 -8.52 14.97 -7.84
CA ASN A 739 -8.62 15.50 -9.20
C ASN A 739 -9.64 16.65 -9.28
N THR A 740 -9.41 17.60 -10.19
CA THR A 740 -10.23 18.81 -10.31
C THR A 740 -10.77 19.00 -11.73
N ALA A 741 -12.07 19.27 -11.85
CA ALA A 741 -12.73 19.68 -13.08
C ALA A 741 -13.42 21.04 -12.96
N ILE A 742 -13.37 21.87 -14.02
CA ILE A 742 -14.10 23.14 -14.04
C ILE A 742 -15.59 22.93 -14.30
N TYR A 743 -15.97 21.98 -15.15
CA TYR A 743 -17.35 21.76 -15.55
C TYR A 743 -17.92 20.50 -14.91
N THR A 744 -17.59 19.31 -15.43
CA THR A 744 -18.14 18.05 -14.92
C THR A 744 -17.10 16.96 -14.69
N GLY A 745 -17.34 16.09 -13.71
CA GLY A 745 -16.55 14.87 -13.47
C GLY A 745 -15.19 15.19 -12.85
N GLY A 746 -15.16 15.56 -11.58
CA GLY A 746 -13.91 15.84 -10.87
C GLY A 746 -12.96 14.64 -10.92
N GLY A 747 -13.47 13.46 -10.58
CA GLY A 747 -12.76 12.18 -10.69
C GLY A 747 -12.89 11.54 -12.06
N LEU A 748 -14.05 10.93 -12.33
CA LEU A 748 -14.33 10.13 -13.53
C LEU A 748 -15.53 10.66 -14.31
N SER A 749 -15.51 10.51 -15.63
CA SER A 749 -16.70 10.75 -16.47
C SER A 749 -16.83 9.76 -17.62
N GLN A 750 -18.08 9.43 -18.01
CA GLN A 750 -18.39 8.65 -19.21
C GLN A 750 -17.77 7.25 -19.27
N PHE A 751 -17.74 6.53 -18.14
CA PHE A 751 -17.31 5.14 -18.09
C PHE A 751 -18.47 4.17 -18.29
N ASP A 752 -18.18 3.05 -18.96
CA ASP A 752 -19.11 1.93 -19.07
C ASP A 752 -19.02 1.02 -17.85
N ARG A 753 -17.86 0.90 -17.21
CA ARG A 753 -17.68 0.11 -15.98
C ARG A 753 -16.73 0.80 -15.02
N VAL A 754 -17.16 0.99 -13.79
CA VAL A 754 -16.36 1.51 -12.66
C VAL A 754 -16.54 0.54 -11.50
N GLU A 755 -15.48 -0.20 -11.15
CA GLU A 755 -15.59 -1.33 -10.24
C GLU A 755 -14.52 -1.27 -9.15
N THR A 756 -14.89 -1.54 -7.90
CA THR A 756 -13.92 -1.72 -6.81
C THR A 756 -12.86 -0.61 -6.70
N CYS A 757 -13.26 0.63 -7.02
CA CYS A 757 -12.38 1.79 -6.99
C CYS A 757 -12.60 2.63 -5.73
N GLU A 758 -11.53 3.30 -5.29
CA GLU A 758 -11.59 4.35 -4.27
C GLU A 758 -11.56 5.71 -4.96
N ILE A 759 -12.66 6.45 -4.91
CA ILE A 759 -12.85 7.73 -5.60
C ILE A 759 -13.08 8.81 -4.56
N THR A 760 -12.01 9.54 -4.22
CA THR A 760 -11.99 10.37 -3.02
C THR A 760 -11.53 11.80 -3.25
N ASN A 761 -12.14 12.75 -2.54
CA ASN A 761 -11.69 14.15 -2.51
C ASN A 761 -11.57 14.82 -3.89
N ASN A 762 -12.33 14.37 -4.89
CA ASN A 762 -12.34 14.99 -6.20
C ASN A 762 -13.30 16.18 -6.23
N VAL A 763 -12.99 17.19 -7.03
CA VAL A 763 -13.70 18.47 -7.05
C VAL A 763 -14.19 18.82 -8.45
N ALA A 764 -15.46 19.17 -8.58
CA ALA A 764 -16.04 19.76 -9.79
C ALA A 764 -16.67 21.13 -9.47
N ASN A 765 -16.37 22.17 -10.26
CA ASN A 765 -17.01 23.48 -10.04
C ASN A 765 -18.46 23.56 -10.52
N GLN A 766 -18.99 22.56 -11.25
CA GLN A 766 -20.44 22.44 -11.48
C GLN A 766 -20.98 21.09 -11.04
N HIS A 767 -20.76 20.02 -11.80
CA HIS A 767 -21.46 18.75 -11.55
C HIS A 767 -20.54 17.54 -11.43
N GLY A 768 -20.93 16.55 -10.62
CA GLY A 768 -20.25 15.25 -10.55
C GLY A 768 -18.86 15.34 -9.97
N GLY A 769 -18.73 15.49 -8.65
CA GLY A 769 -17.43 15.54 -7.97
C GLY A 769 -16.67 14.22 -8.15
N GLY A 770 -17.32 13.09 -7.84
CA GLY A 770 -16.79 11.74 -8.03
C GLY A 770 -16.91 11.25 -9.46
N ILE A 771 -18.06 10.68 -9.82
CA ILE A 771 -18.35 10.10 -11.15
C ILE A 771 -19.49 10.88 -11.83
N ALA A 772 -19.34 11.15 -13.12
CA ALA A 772 -20.36 11.80 -13.94
C ALA A 772 -20.71 10.99 -15.21
N ARG A 773 -21.97 11.06 -15.65
CA ARG A 773 -22.43 10.60 -16.98
C ARG A 773 -22.05 9.15 -17.33
N SER A 774 -21.93 8.29 -16.33
CA SER A 774 -21.50 6.90 -16.50
C SER A 774 -22.74 6.01 -16.45
N ASN A 775 -23.16 5.53 -17.62
CA ASN A 775 -24.45 4.87 -17.82
C ASN A 775 -24.38 3.33 -17.83
N GLY A 776 -23.20 2.76 -17.59
CA GLY A 776 -23.03 1.32 -17.47
C GLY A 776 -23.04 0.83 -16.01
N LEU A 777 -22.07 0.00 -15.61
CA LEU A 777 -22.00 -0.59 -14.27
C LEU A 777 -21.12 0.25 -13.33
N ILE A 778 -21.67 0.61 -12.16
CA ILE A 778 -20.92 1.23 -11.05
C ILE A 778 -21.06 0.30 -9.85
N LEU A 779 -20.01 -0.47 -9.57
CA LEU A 779 -20.03 -1.60 -8.65
C LEU A 779 -18.96 -1.53 -7.56
N GLY A 780 -19.32 -1.66 -6.29
CA GLY A 780 -18.34 -1.95 -5.24
C GLY A 780 -17.37 -0.80 -4.96
N ASN A 781 -17.70 0.44 -5.31
CA ASN A 781 -16.78 1.57 -5.18
C ASN A 781 -16.95 2.28 -3.83
N VAL A 782 -15.87 2.88 -3.35
CA VAL A 782 -15.89 3.82 -2.22
C VAL A 782 -15.84 5.23 -2.78
N LEU A 783 -16.90 6.01 -2.59
CA LEU A 783 -16.99 7.42 -2.99
C LEU A 783 -17.04 8.29 -1.74
N TYR A 784 -15.91 8.92 -1.40
CA TYR A 784 -15.77 9.66 -0.14
C TYR A 784 -15.28 11.10 -0.34
N GLY A 785 -15.95 12.05 0.30
CA GLY A 785 -15.46 13.44 0.38
C GLY A 785 -15.42 14.20 -0.94
N ASN A 786 -16.10 13.72 -1.99
CA ASN A 786 -16.12 14.40 -3.29
C ASN A 786 -17.05 15.62 -3.24
N LEU A 787 -16.68 16.67 -3.99
CA LEU A 787 -17.36 17.96 -3.97
C LEU A 787 -17.79 18.37 -5.38
N ALA A 788 -19.07 18.71 -5.54
CA ALA A 788 -19.59 19.41 -6.71
C ALA A 788 -20.24 20.72 -6.28
N GLN A 789 -19.89 21.88 -6.86
CA GLN A 789 -20.49 23.14 -6.38
C GLN A 789 -21.98 23.27 -6.71
N GLU A 790 -22.49 22.58 -7.75
CA GLU A 790 -23.90 22.61 -8.13
C GLU A 790 -24.62 21.29 -7.86
N ALA A 791 -24.21 20.17 -8.46
CA ALA A 791 -25.00 18.94 -8.35
C ALA A 791 -24.20 17.64 -8.41
N GLY A 792 -24.63 16.62 -7.65
CA GLY A 792 -24.03 15.28 -7.70
C GLY A 792 -22.62 15.26 -7.11
N GLY A 793 -22.49 15.31 -5.79
CA GLY A 793 -21.18 15.29 -5.13
C GLY A 793 -20.45 13.98 -5.42
N ALA A 794 -21.11 12.85 -5.17
CA ALA A 794 -20.59 11.53 -5.51
C ALA A 794 -20.90 11.15 -6.97
N LEU A 795 -22.19 11.09 -7.34
CA LEU A 795 -22.66 10.67 -8.66
C LEU A 795 -23.57 11.72 -9.31
N PHE A 796 -23.33 12.01 -10.58
CA PHE A 796 -24.16 12.89 -11.41
C PHE A 796 -24.54 12.22 -12.74
N ASP A 797 -25.84 12.17 -13.06
CA ASP A 797 -26.34 11.71 -14.36
C ASP A 797 -25.85 10.30 -14.73
N CYS A 798 -25.80 9.40 -13.74
CA CYS A 798 -25.38 8.01 -13.91
C CYS A 798 -26.63 7.13 -14.00
N ASN A 799 -27.02 6.75 -15.22
CA ASN A 799 -28.33 6.12 -15.49
C ASN A 799 -28.26 4.59 -15.67
N GLY A 800 -27.15 3.97 -15.26
CA GLY A 800 -26.91 2.54 -15.37
C GLY A 800 -27.29 1.74 -14.12
N LEU A 801 -26.55 0.66 -13.87
CA LEU A 801 -26.67 -0.14 -12.64
C LEU A 801 -25.68 0.39 -11.60
N ILE A 802 -26.21 0.87 -10.47
CA ILE A 802 -25.43 1.38 -9.33
C ILE A 802 -25.61 0.41 -8.17
N LEU A 803 -24.58 -0.39 -7.90
CA LEU A 803 -24.66 -1.59 -7.05
C LEU A 803 -23.52 -1.66 -6.02
N ARG A 804 -23.82 -1.94 -4.75
CA ARG A 804 -22.82 -2.21 -3.70
C ARG A 804 -21.77 -1.12 -3.52
N ASN A 805 -22.12 0.16 -3.74
CA ASN A 805 -21.20 1.26 -3.51
C ASN A 805 -21.35 1.81 -2.08
N ASP A 806 -20.22 2.23 -1.51
CA ASP A 806 -20.16 2.98 -0.26
C ASP A 806 -19.96 4.48 -0.57
N ILE A 807 -20.99 5.29 -0.33
CA ILE A 807 -21.08 6.69 -0.73
C ILE A 807 -21.21 7.55 0.51
N ARG A 808 -20.11 8.16 0.95
CA ARG A 808 -20.08 8.92 2.20
C ARG A 808 -19.49 10.31 2.12
N GLU A 809 -20.04 11.21 2.92
CA GLU A 809 -19.48 12.55 3.19
C GLU A 809 -19.22 13.40 1.93
N ASN A 810 -19.92 13.11 0.84
CA ASN A 810 -19.85 13.91 -0.37
C ASN A 810 -20.69 15.17 -0.22
N GLN A 811 -20.35 16.21 -0.98
CA GLN A 811 -20.94 17.54 -0.85
C GLN A 811 -21.41 18.07 -2.20
N ALA A 812 -22.62 18.64 -2.22
CA ALA A 812 -23.10 19.41 -3.36
C ALA A 812 -24.09 20.50 -2.97
N TRP A 813 -24.49 21.35 -3.93
CA TRP A 813 -25.66 22.21 -3.72
C TRP A 813 -26.97 21.41 -3.82
N GLU A 814 -27.09 20.50 -4.78
CA GLU A 814 -28.20 19.54 -4.90
C GLU A 814 -27.70 18.10 -5.09
N GLY A 815 -28.32 17.11 -4.41
CA GLY A 815 -27.98 15.70 -4.62
C GLY A 815 -26.54 15.36 -4.25
N ALA A 816 -26.18 15.48 -2.97
CA ALA A 816 -24.77 15.33 -2.57
C ALA A 816 -24.24 13.90 -2.73
N GLY A 817 -25.03 12.88 -2.40
CA GLY A 817 -24.76 11.51 -2.82
C GLY A 817 -25.00 11.36 -4.33
N LEU A 818 -26.26 11.34 -4.74
CA LEU A 818 -26.66 11.09 -6.13
C LEU A 818 -27.59 12.20 -6.65
N PHE A 819 -27.35 12.64 -7.88
CA PHE A 819 -28.21 13.58 -8.59
C PHE A 819 -28.56 13.08 -10.00
N SER A 820 -29.85 13.10 -10.35
CA SER A 820 -30.36 12.76 -11.69
C SER A 820 -29.90 11.39 -12.21
N CYS A 821 -29.80 10.41 -11.31
CA CYS A 821 -29.44 9.04 -11.66
C CYS A 821 -30.72 8.24 -11.90
N ASP A 822 -31.02 7.96 -13.17
CA ASP A 822 -32.24 7.33 -13.62
C ASP A 822 -31.95 5.88 -14.05
N GLY A 823 -31.75 5.00 -13.07
CA GLY A 823 -31.31 3.62 -13.28
C GLY A 823 -31.85 2.64 -12.25
N ASP A 824 -31.13 1.53 -12.09
CA ASP A 824 -31.36 0.59 -10.99
C ASP A 824 -30.31 0.84 -9.91
N ILE A 825 -30.74 1.43 -8.80
CA ILE A 825 -29.88 1.88 -7.72
C ILE A 825 -30.18 1.02 -6.50
N ARG A 826 -29.26 0.12 -6.18
CA ARG A 826 -29.50 -0.86 -5.14
C ARG A 826 -28.29 -1.33 -4.38
N ASN A 827 -28.54 -1.77 -3.14
CA ASN A 827 -27.51 -2.26 -2.24
C ASN A 827 -26.39 -1.24 -2.04
N ASN A 828 -26.68 0.05 -2.04
CA ASN A 828 -25.67 1.08 -1.77
C ASN A 828 -25.83 1.59 -0.33
N LEU A 829 -24.69 1.86 0.29
CA LEU A 829 -24.62 2.58 1.55
C LEU A 829 -24.42 4.07 1.23
N VAL A 830 -25.36 4.92 1.63
CA VAL A 830 -25.36 6.36 1.31
C VAL A 830 -25.48 7.15 2.60
N VAL A 831 -24.35 7.62 3.12
CA VAL A 831 -24.25 8.10 4.50
C VAL A 831 -23.57 9.45 4.64
N GLY A 832 -24.12 10.35 5.46
CA GLY A 832 -23.41 11.57 5.87
C GLY A 832 -23.16 12.58 4.73
N ASN A 833 -23.81 12.43 3.58
CA ASN A 833 -23.66 13.33 2.46
C ASN A 833 -24.44 14.64 2.71
N ALA A 834 -23.90 15.78 2.26
CA ALA A 834 -24.41 17.11 2.62
C ALA A 834 -24.75 17.96 1.39
N ALA A 835 -26.04 18.27 1.22
CA ALA A 835 -26.57 19.12 0.16
C ALA A 835 -26.95 20.52 0.67
N GLY A 836 -26.50 21.58 0.01
CA GLY A 836 -26.85 22.96 0.37
C GLY A 836 -28.34 23.30 0.23
N LEU A 837 -29.03 22.69 -0.74
CA LEU A 837 -30.45 22.88 -1.01
C LEU A 837 -31.27 21.62 -0.70
N ALA A 838 -31.18 20.58 -1.53
CA ALA A 838 -32.06 19.42 -1.40
C ALA A 838 -31.39 18.11 -1.82
N GLY A 839 -31.84 17.01 -1.19
CA GLY A 839 -31.35 15.66 -1.49
C GLY A 839 -29.93 15.44 -0.98
N GLY A 840 -29.76 15.30 0.33
CA GLY A 840 -28.45 14.96 0.91
C GLY A 840 -27.96 13.61 0.35
N GLY A 841 -28.81 12.58 0.45
CA GLY A 841 -28.57 11.29 -0.19
C GLY A 841 -28.88 11.31 -1.69
N PHE A 842 -30.14 11.51 -2.06
CA PHE A 842 -30.63 11.38 -3.45
C PHE A 842 -31.46 12.58 -3.88
N ARG A 843 -31.27 13.01 -5.13
CA ARG A 843 -32.05 14.07 -5.75
C ARG A 843 -32.42 13.74 -7.20
N ALA A 844 -33.69 13.96 -7.55
CA ALA A 844 -34.15 13.89 -8.94
C ALA A 844 -33.89 12.55 -9.65
N CYS A 845 -33.83 11.45 -8.90
CA CYS A 845 -33.58 10.12 -9.45
C CYS A 845 -34.91 9.44 -9.85
N ALA A 846 -34.89 8.68 -10.94
CA ALA A 846 -35.98 7.84 -11.42
C ALA A 846 -35.56 6.37 -11.52
N GLY A 847 -36.43 5.50 -12.03
CA GLY A 847 -36.15 4.06 -12.16
C GLY A 847 -36.49 3.29 -10.88
N PHE A 848 -35.52 2.52 -10.35
CA PHE A 848 -35.67 1.71 -9.15
C PHE A 848 -34.64 2.14 -8.10
N ILE A 849 -35.10 2.41 -6.89
CA ILE A 849 -34.23 2.65 -5.73
C ILE A 849 -34.63 1.63 -4.68
N ARG A 850 -33.78 0.64 -4.47
CA ARG A 850 -34.12 -0.49 -3.62
C ARG A 850 -32.99 -0.98 -2.77
N GLN A 851 -33.29 -1.46 -1.57
CA GLN A 851 -32.28 -2.14 -0.73
C GLN A 851 -31.06 -1.28 -0.38
N ASN A 852 -31.22 0.05 -0.39
CA ASN A 852 -30.16 0.96 0.00
C ASN A 852 -30.30 1.31 1.49
N THR A 853 -29.17 1.57 2.14
CA THR A 853 -29.13 2.19 3.47
C THR A 853 -28.77 3.65 3.31
N ILE A 854 -29.74 4.54 3.55
CA ILE A 854 -29.65 5.99 3.33
C ILE A 854 -29.75 6.67 4.68
N MET A 855 -28.62 6.99 5.29
CA MET A 855 -28.58 7.43 6.68
C MET A 855 -27.77 8.70 6.93
N ASP A 856 -28.19 9.47 7.94
CA ASP A 856 -27.44 10.64 8.45
C ASP A 856 -27.07 11.70 7.39
N ASN A 857 -27.77 11.73 6.25
CA ASN A 857 -27.53 12.72 5.20
C ASN A 857 -28.21 14.05 5.54
N TRP A 858 -27.63 15.16 5.10
CA TRP A 858 -28.08 16.51 5.44
C TRP A 858 -28.50 17.31 4.21
N ALA A 859 -29.58 18.09 4.33
CA ALA A 859 -30.00 19.07 3.33
C ALA A 859 -30.39 20.42 3.96
N GLY A 860 -29.92 21.53 3.36
CA GLY A 860 -30.22 22.88 3.84
C GLY A 860 -31.68 23.32 3.68
N PHE A 861 -32.47 22.68 2.81
CA PHE A 861 -33.89 22.99 2.61
C PHE A 861 -34.79 21.75 2.77
N ALA A 862 -34.68 20.75 1.91
CA ALA A 862 -35.62 19.62 1.90
C ALA A 862 -35.00 18.26 1.54
N GLY A 863 -35.55 17.18 2.12
CA GLY A 863 -35.14 15.80 1.81
C GLY A 863 -33.67 15.53 2.07
N GLY A 864 -33.28 15.41 3.35
CA GLY A 864 -31.94 14.95 3.73
C GLY A 864 -31.64 13.58 3.13
N GLY A 865 -32.59 12.64 3.18
CA GLY A 865 -32.50 11.33 2.53
C GLY A 865 -32.75 11.42 1.03
N ILE A 866 -34.02 11.44 0.62
CA ILE A 866 -34.43 11.46 -0.80
C ILE A 866 -35.33 12.67 -1.08
N ALA A 867 -35.03 13.42 -2.15
CA ALA A 867 -35.81 14.58 -2.59
C ALA A 867 -36.16 14.54 -4.09
N GLY A 868 -37.42 14.84 -4.42
CA GLY A 868 -37.87 15.03 -5.80
C GLY A 868 -37.61 13.83 -6.72
N SER A 869 -37.59 12.62 -6.16
CA SER A 869 -37.23 11.39 -6.89
C SER A 869 -38.48 10.56 -7.13
N PHE A 870 -38.75 10.25 -8.40
CA PHE A 870 -39.96 9.55 -8.86
C PHE A 870 -39.69 8.08 -9.21
N ALA A 871 -38.68 7.48 -8.58
CA ALA A 871 -38.36 6.06 -8.69
C ALA A 871 -39.33 5.16 -7.90
N GLN A 872 -39.30 3.85 -8.16
CA GLN A 872 -39.92 2.86 -7.28
C GLN A 872 -39.03 2.64 -6.05
N LEU A 873 -39.54 2.94 -4.86
CA LEU A 873 -38.77 2.86 -3.61
C LEU A 873 -39.15 1.58 -2.84
N ASN A 874 -38.26 0.58 -2.76
CA ASN A 874 -38.55 -0.71 -2.10
C ASN A 874 -37.41 -1.18 -1.19
N GLY A 875 -37.67 -1.65 0.03
CA GLY A 875 -36.60 -2.29 0.80
C GLY A 875 -35.51 -1.34 1.33
N ASN A 876 -35.74 -0.02 1.39
CA ASN A 876 -34.69 0.93 1.78
C ASN A 876 -34.75 1.27 3.28
N ILE A 877 -33.60 1.59 3.89
CA ILE A 877 -33.52 2.26 5.19
C ILE A 877 -33.35 3.76 4.94
N LEU A 878 -34.24 4.58 5.52
CA LEU A 878 -34.13 6.04 5.56
C LEU A 878 -34.22 6.50 7.01
N TRP A 879 -33.06 6.73 7.63
CA TRP A 879 -32.97 7.01 9.06
C TRP A 879 -31.90 8.04 9.39
N GLY A 880 -32.12 8.88 10.41
CA GLY A 880 -31.13 9.86 10.86
C GLY A 880 -30.91 11.05 9.91
N ASN A 881 -31.47 11.00 8.69
CA ASN A 881 -31.34 12.10 7.73
C ASN A 881 -32.00 13.40 8.26
N VAL A 882 -31.43 14.54 7.91
CA VAL A 882 -31.81 15.87 8.41
C VAL A 882 -32.09 16.83 7.26
N SER A 883 -33.18 17.60 7.38
CA SER A 883 -33.40 18.80 6.58
C SER A 883 -33.88 19.95 7.44
N MET A 884 -33.53 21.19 7.09
CA MET A 884 -33.90 22.36 7.92
C MET A 884 -35.37 22.74 7.84
N LEU A 885 -36.05 22.47 6.72
CA LEU A 885 -37.42 22.96 6.48
C LEU A 885 -38.43 21.85 6.24
N LEU A 886 -38.18 20.91 5.31
CA LEU A 886 -39.22 20.00 4.84
C LEU A 886 -38.74 18.55 4.66
N GLY A 887 -39.53 17.61 5.16
CA GLY A 887 -39.46 16.17 4.84
C GLY A 887 -38.04 15.58 4.92
N PRO A 888 -37.45 15.41 6.12
CA PRO A 888 -36.05 15.04 6.27
C PRO A 888 -35.69 13.68 5.64
N GLN A 889 -36.60 12.70 5.71
CA GLN A 889 -36.39 11.39 5.08
C GLN A 889 -36.80 11.41 3.60
N LEU A 890 -38.02 11.85 3.32
CA LEU A 890 -38.62 11.89 1.98
C LEU A 890 -39.29 13.25 1.73
N TYR A 891 -38.99 13.86 0.58
CA TYR A 891 -39.67 15.06 0.11
C TYR A 891 -40.05 14.95 -1.37
N PHE A 892 -41.32 15.22 -1.70
CA PHE A 892 -41.85 15.22 -3.06
C PHE A 892 -41.39 14.03 -3.92
N SER A 893 -41.45 12.83 -3.32
CA SER A 893 -40.94 11.59 -3.91
C SER A 893 -42.03 10.53 -3.94
N SER A 894 -41.80 9.44 -4.67
CA SER A 894 -42.72 8.30 -4.76
C SER A 894 -43.06 7.68 -3.41
N THR A 895 -44.19 6.96 -3.38
CA THR A 895 -44.63 6.19 -2.20
C THR A 895 -43.72 4.96 -1.98
N PRO A 896 -43.09 4.80 -0.80
CA PRO A 896 -42.22 3.66 -0.51
C PRO A 896 -43.00 2.41 -0.13
N SER A 897 -42.39 1.24 -0.30
CA SER A 897 -42.87 -0.06 0.22
C SER A 897 -41.73 -0.83 0.90
N TYR A 898 -42.08 -1.68 1.86
CA TYR A 898 -41.16 -2.55 2.61
C TYR A 898 -39.88 -1.83 3.09
N SER A 899 -40.01 -0.59 3.56
CA SER A 899 -38.87 0.27 3.92
C SER A 899 -38.92 0.68 5.38
N ILE A 900 -37.76 0.87 6.02
CA ILE A 900 -37.66 1.46 7.36
C ILE A 900 -37.48 2.97 7.21
N ILE A 901 -38.41 3.76 7.74
CA ILE A 901 -38.40 5.21 7.54
C ILE A 901 -38.71 5.93 8.85
N GLN A 902 -37.78 6.79 9.28
CA GLN A 902 -37.94 7.54 10.52
C GLN A 902 -39.14 8.48 10.48
N ASN A 903 -39.98 8.41 11.52
CA ASN A 903 -41.17 9.26 11.69
C ASN A 903 -42.16 9.22 10.50
N HIS A 904 -42.23 8.09 9.80
CA HIS A 904 -43.10 7.95 8.63
C HIS A 904 -44.55 7.65 9.04
N ASN A 905 -45.47 8.51 8.57
CA ASN A 905 -46.93 8.36 8.73
C ASN A 905 -47.64 8.20 7.36
N GLY A 906 -46.90 7.85 6.31
CA GLY A 906 -47.38 7.85 4.93
C GLY A 906 -48.05 6.55 4.48
N SER A 907 -48.61 6.59 3.26
CA SER A 907 -49.15 5.42 2.56
C SER A 907 -48.04 4.49 2.06
N GLY A 908 -48.35 3.24 1.75
CA GLY A 908 -47.40 2.23 1.27
C GLY A 908 -47.60 0.89 1.98
N VAL A 909 -47.09 -0.20 1.40
CA VAL A 909 -47.23 -1.56 1.97
C VAL A 909 -45.94 -1.92 2.71
N GLY A 910 -46.06 -2.50 3.91
CA GLY A 910 -44.92 -3.11 4.61
C GLY A 910 -43.88 -2.14 5.19
N ASN A 911 -44.13 -0.83 5.20
CA ASN A 911 -43.19 0.13 5.77
C ASN A 911 -43.17 0.08 7.31
N LEU A 912 -41.97 0.26 7.89
CA LEU A 912 -41.73 0.27 9.33
C LEU A 912 -41.26 1.66 9.78
N ALA A 913 -41.77 2.11 10.92
CA ALA A 913 -41.36 3.37 11.57
C ALA A 913 -40.63 3.09 12.91
N LEU A 914 -39.76 2.08 12.91
CA LEU A 914 -38.96 1.65 14.07
C LEU A 914 -37.48 1.88 13.77
N ASN A 915 -36.69 2.12 14.81
CA ASN A 915 -35.24 2.30 14.66
C ASN A 915 -34.63 1.05 14.01
N PRO A 916 -33.85 1.19 12.92
CA PRO A 916 -33.26 0.04 12.23
C PRO A 916 -32.22 -0.69 13.08
N LEU A 917 -31.74 -0.11 14.19
CA LEU A 917 -30.78 -0.73 15.11
C LEU A 917 -29.55 -1.27 14.36
N VAL A 918 -28.81 -0.34 13.76
CA VAL A 918 -27.56 -0.65 13.07
C VAL A 918 -26.35 -0.46 13.97
N ASP A 919 -25.24 -1.14 13.65
CA ASP A 919 -23.94 -0.94 14.29
C ASP A 919 -23.18 0.28 13.73
N ALA A 920 -21.90 0.44 14.09
CA ALA A 920 -21.06 1.56 13.63
C ALA A 920 -20.76 1.55 12.12
N ASN A 921 -20.91 0.39 11.45
CA ASN A 921 -20.72 0.22 10.02
C ASN A 921 -22.04 0.18 9.26
N TYR A 922 -23.16 0.51 9.93
CA TYR A 922 -24.51 0.48 9.38
C TYR A 922 -25.07 -0.92 9.08
N ARG A 923 -24.51 -1.97 9.71
CA ARG A 923 -25.02 -3.34 9.63
C ARG A 923 -26.22 -3.55 10.53
N LEU A 924 -27.19 -4.37 10.11
CA LEU A 924 -28.31 -4.72 10.98
C LEU A 924 -27.83 -5.52 12.19
N THR A 925 -28.16 -5.06 13.40
CA THR A 925 -27.94 -5.87 14.61
C THR A 925 -29.02 -6.96 14.74
N SER A 926 -28.77 -7.99 15.54
CA SER A 926 -29.69 -9.11 15.79
C SER A 926 -31.09 -8.73 16.32
N LYS A 927 -31.26 -7.49 16.78
CA LYS A 927 -32.54 -6.97 17.29
C LYS A 927 -33.24 -6.06 16.29
N SER A 928 -32.66 -5.87 15.11
CA SER A 928 -33.19 -4.97 14.11
C SER A 928 -34.59 -5.40 13.68
N PRO A 929 -35.53 -4.45 13.58
CA PRO A 929 -36.83 -4.71 12.98
C PRO A 929 -36.75 -4.89 11.44
N GLY A 930 -35.57 -4.70 10.84
CA GLY A 930 -35.33 -4.88 9.40
C GLY A 930 -35.06 -6.32 9.00
N ILE A 931 -34.79 -7.20 9.98
CA ILE A 931 -34.56 -8.62 9.74
C ILE A 931 -35.87 -9.26 9.24
N ASP A 932 -35.79 -10.03 8.16
CA ASP A 932 -36.91 -10.79 7.59
C ASP A 932 -38.14 -9.95 7.21
N ALA A 933 -37.95 -8.65 7.01
CA ALA A 933 -39.02 -7.65 6.89
C ALA A 933 -39.23 -7.13 5.46
N GLY A 934 -38.31 -7.42 4.54
CA GLY A 934 -38.41 -7.02 3.15
C GLY A 934 -39.23 -8.01 2.31
N ASP A 935 -39.31 -7.74 1.00
CA ASP A 935 -39.98 -8.60 0.02
C ASP A 935 -38.97 -9.11 -1.02
N PRO A 936 -38.71 -10.44 -1.07
CA PRO A 936 -37.69 -11.02 -1.93
C PRO A 936 -38.02 -10.85 -3.43
N ALA A 937 -39.26 -10.53 -3.81
CA ALA A 937 -39.63 -10.24 -5.19
C ALA A 937 -38.90 -9.02 -5.76
N TYR A 938 -38.36 -8.15 -4.90
CA TYR A 938 -37.57 -6.99 -5.30
C TYR A 938 -36.06 -7.23 -5.27
N VAL A 939 -35.59 -8.45 -4.94
CA VAL A 939 -34.19 -8.89 -5.09
C VAL A 939 -34.04 -9.62 -6.43
N PRO A 940 -33.33 -9.06 -7.41
CA PRO A 940 -33.05 -9.82 -8.63
C PRO A 940 -32.04 -10.92 -8.37
N LEU A 941 -32.15 -11.98 -9.15
CA LEU A 941 -31.30 -13.17 -9.03
C LEU A 941 -29.80 -12.89 -9.17
N GLU A 942 -29.42 -11.79 -9.79
CA GLU A 942 -28.03 -11.36 -9.92
C GLU A 942 -27.45 -10.69 -8.65
N ASP A 943 -28.30 -10.36 -7.68
CA ASP A 943 -27.92 -9.77 -6.38
C ASP A 943 -27.95 -10.82 -5.27
N GLU A 944 -27.36 -12.00 -5.50
CA GLU A 944 -27.33 -13.05 -4.48
C GLU A 944 -26.52 -12.64 -3.25
N LEU A 945 -25.69 -11.59 -3.35
CA LEU A 945 -24.86 -11.09 -2.26
C LEU A 945 -25.22 -9.65 -1.83
N ASP A 946 -25.03 -9.35 -0.56
CA ASP A 946 -25.10 -8.01 0.00
C ASP A 946 -23.77 -7.24 -0.19
N ILE A 947 -23.57 -6.14 0.53
CA ILE A 947 -22.35 -5.32 0.37
C ILE A 947 -21.08 -5.97 0.93
N ASP A 948 -21.22 -6.86 1.90
CA ASP A 948 -20.11 -7.60 2.52
C ASP A 948 -19.87 -8.96 1.86
N GLY A 949 -20.76 -9.35 0.94
CA GLY A 949 -20.65 -10.59 0.17
C GLY A 949 -21.48 -11.72 0.75
N ASP A 950 -22.41 -11.44 1.65
CA ASP A 950 -23.28 -12.42 2.29
C ASP A 950 -24.59 -12.62 1.52
N ALA A 951 -25.21 -13.80 1.65
CA ALA A 951 -26.38 -14.15 0.85
C ALA A 951 -27.61 -13.30 1.18
N ARG A 952 -28.16 -12.60 0.17
CA ARG A 952 -29.26 -11.62 0.32
C ARG A 952 -30.67 -12.20 0.47
N VAL A 953 -30.86 -13.48 0.14
CA VAL A 953 -32.16 -14.13 0.27
C VAL A 953 -31.95 -15.44 1.00
N PHE A 954 -32.49 -15.54 2.20
CA PHE A 954 -32.43 -16.73 3.03
C PHE A 954 -33.86 -17.18 3.39
N ASN A 955 -34.19 -18.44 3.13
CA ASN A 955 -35.52 -19.03 3.41
C ASN A 955 -36.72 -18.21 2.90
N ASP A 956 -36.67 -17.74 1.64
CA ASP A 956 -37.70 -16.91 1.01
C ASP A 956 -37.96 -15.57 1.73
N ARG A 957 -36.97 -15.04 2.46
CA ARG A 957 -37.02 -13.74 3.12
C ARG A 957 -35.79 -12.90 2.75
N VAL A 958 -35.92 -11.60 2.93
CA VAL A 958 -34.86 -10.60 2.68
C VAL A 958 -34.90 -9.54 3.77
N ASP A 959 -33.73 -9.08 4.17
CA ASP A 959 -33.59 -8.00 5.14
C ASP A 959 -33.75 -6.62 4.45
N ILE A 960 -34.31 -5.66 5.19
CA ILE A 960 -34.42 -4.28 4.71
C ILE A 960 -33.10 -3.57 4.92
N GLY A 961 -32.41 -3.18 3.84
CA GLY A 961 -31.17 -2.43 3.90
C GLY A 961 -30.10 -3.00 2.97
N VAL A 962 -28.89 -2.48 3.11
CA VAL A 962 -27.73 -2.84 2.30
C VAL A 962 -26.97 -4.08 2.79
N ASP A 963 -27.03 -4.36 4.09
CA ASP A 963 -26.20 -5.33 4.83
C ASP A 963 -27.13 -6.14 5.75
N GLU A 964 -27.10 -7.47 5.63
CA GLU A 964 -28.04 -8.37 6.29
C GLU A 964 -27.54 -8.86 7.65
N PHE A 965 -28.47 -9.19 8.55
CA PHE A 965 -28.07 -9.86 9.78
C PHE A 965 -27.79 -11.35 9.50
N THR A 966 -26.52 -11.72 9.35
CA THR A 966 -26.11 -13.09 8.99
C THR A 966 -26.03 -14.08 10.16
N GLY A 967 -26.83 -13.87 11.21
CA GLY A 967 -26.84 -14.72 12.40
C GLY A 967 -26.75 -16.21 12.09
N VAL A 968 -25.70 -16.86 12.59
CA VAL A 968 -25.50 -18.33 12.55
C VAL A 968 -26.83 -19.04 12.86
N PRO A 969 -27.23 -20.09 12.09
CA PRO A 969 -28.61 -20.53 12.03
C PRO A 969 -29.09 -21.04 13.40
N CYS A 970 -30.19 -20.48 13.88
CA CYS A 970 -30.86 -20.93 15.09
C CYS A 970 -31.20 -22.43 14.96
N VAL A 971 -30.47 -23.29 15.67
CA VAL A 971 -30.91 -24.67 15.89
C VAL A 971 -32.12 -24.60 16.83
N PRO A 972 -33.28 -25.17 16.49
CA PRO A 972 -34.44 -25.15 17.38
C PRO A 972 -34.08 -25.77 18.75
N GLY A 973 -33.99 -24.95 19.80
CA GLY A 973 -33.66 -25.39 21.16
C GLY A 973 -32.45 -24.69 21.81
N ASP A 974 -31.69 -23.91 21.06
CA ASP A 974 -30.63 -23.02 21.57
C ASP A 974 -31.25 -21.66 21.91
N PHE A 975 -31.38 -21.34 23.20
CA PHE A 975 -32.06 -20.14 23.68
C PHE A 975 -31.10 -19.02 24.09
N ASN A 976 -29.80 -19.32 24.20
CA ASN A 976 -28.77 -18.37 24.58
C ASN A 976 -27.93 -17.88 23.37
N GLY A 977 -28.04 -18.54 22.21
CA GLY A 977 -27.49 -18.11 20.93
C GLY A 977 -26.01 -18.43 20.74
N ASP A 978 -25.49 -19.47 21.41
CA ASP A 978 -24.07 -19.85 21.35
C ASP A 978 -23.77 -21.00 20.36
N GLY A 979 -24.78 -21.55 19.70
CA GLY A 979 -24.67 -22.60 18.69
C GLY A 979 -24.50 -24.01 19.27
N LEU A 980 -24.64 -24.20 20.59
CA LEU A 980 -24.51 -25.49 21.28
C LEU A 980 -25.68 -25.73 22.24
N VAL A 981 -26.48 -26.79 21.99
CA VAL A 981 -27.56 -27.17 22.92
C VAL A 981 -26.94 -27.78 24.20
N THR A 982 -26.89 -27.00 25.28
CA THR A 982 -26.17 -27.32 26.53
C THR A 982 -27.07 -27.14 27.77
N MET A 983 -26.57 -27.43 28.98
CA MET A 983 -27.39 -27.39 30.21
C MET A 983 -27.75 -25.96 30.65
N ASP A 984 -27.10 -24.97 30.05
CA ASP A 984 -27.22 -23.54 30.27
C ASP A 984 -28.37 -22.93 29.45
N ASP A 985 -29.00 -23.71 28.56
CA ASP A 985 -30.28 -23.41 27.90
C ASP A 985 -31.51 -23.80 28.75
N LEU A 986 -31.32 -24.63 29.80
CA LEU A 986 -32.40 -24.99 30.74
C LEU A 986 -33.08 -23.80 31.46
N PRO A 987 -32.40 -22.67 31.79
CA PRO A 987 -33.05 -21.54 32.45
C PRO A 987 -34.17 -20.92 31.60
N GLY A 988 -34.08 -21.00 30.26
CA GLY A 988 -35.13 -20.57 29.34
C GLY A 988 -36.34 -21.52 29.31
N MET A 989 -36.13 -22.81 29.54
CA MET A 989 -37.20 -23.82 29.59
C MET A 989 -38.08 -23.73 30.85
N VAL A 990 -37.55 -23.22 31.97
CA VAL A 990 -38.29 -23.15 33.25
C VAL A 990 -39.32 -22.00 33.27
N ALA A 991 -39.18 -20.99 32.41
CA ALA A 991 -40.15 -19.90 32.30
C ALA A 991 -41.41 -20.28 31.48
N ALA A 992 -41.38 -21.37 30.72
CA ALA A 992 -42.49 -21.80 29.85
C ALA A 992 -43.40 -22.89 30.46
N LEU A 993 -43.11 -23.41 31.67
CA LEU A 993 -43.83 -24.53 32.29
C LEU A 993 -45.03 -24.13 33.18
N CYS A 994 -45.51 -22.89 33.10
CA CYS A 994 -46.71 -22.43 33.81
C CYS A 994 -47.94 -22.20 32.88
N ALA A 995 -48.18 -23.09 31.92
CA ALA A 995 -49.48 -23.20 31.24
C ALA A 995 -49.75 -24.65 30.80
N PRO A 996 -50.89 -25.28 31.17
CA PRO A 996 -51.15 -26.68 30.84
C PRO A 996 -51.93 -26.82 29.53
N ALA A 997 -51.42 -27.58 28.55
CA ALA A 997 -52.22 -28.45 27.66
C ALA A 997 -51.37 -29.28 26.66
N ALA A 998 -51.62 -30.60 26.66
CA ALA A 998 -51.50 -31.61 25.58
C ALA A 998 -50.12 -31.85 24.91
N MET A 999 -49.43 -32.99 25.15
CA MET A 999 -49.59 -34.33 24.53
C MET A 999 -49.71 -34.32 22.99
N ASP A 1000 -48.66 -34.74 22.27
CA ASP A 1000 -48.69 -36.00 21.49
C ASP A 1000 -47.30 -36.44 20.95
N CYS A 1001 -47.12 -37.77 20.90
CA CYS A 1001 -46.24 -38.59 20.02
C CYS A 1001 -44.70 -38.66 20.17
N MET A 1002 -44.23 -39.75 20.81
CA MET A 1002 -43.07 -40.60 20.37
C MET A 1002 -43.57 -41.60 19.29
N PRO A 1003 -42.76 -42.30 18.44
CA PRO A 1003 -41.60 -43.16 18.81
C PRO A 1003 -40.48 -43.46 17.76
N GLY A 1004 -39.39 -44.12 18.17
CA GLY A 1004 -38.42 -44.76 17.24
C GLY A 1004 -37.11 -45.32 17.82
N ASP A 1005 -37.20 -46.50 18.47
CA ASP A 1005 -36.18 -47.50 18.87
C ASP A 1005 -35.14 -47.80 17.74
N MET A 1006 -33.80 -47.74 17.88
CA MET A 1006 -32.83 -48.52 18.68
C MET A 1006 -32.84 -50.06 18.50
N ASN A 1007 -32.18 -50.55 17.44
CA ASN A 1007 -31.39 -51.80 17.40
C ASN A 1007 -30.56 -51.79 16.10
N HIS A 1008 -29.42 -52.45 15.88
CA HIS A 1008 -28.65 -53.46 16.61
C HIS A 1008 -27.28 -53.56 15.88
N ASP A 1009 -26.16 -53.25 16.52
CA ASP A 1009 -24.82 -53.76 16.17
C ASP A 1009 -23.88 -53.44 17.35
N GLU A 1010 -23.38 -54.48 18.00
CA GLU A 1010 -22.47 -54.44 19.13
C GLU A 1010 -21.01 -54.57 18.64
N LEU A 1011 -20.16 -53.61 18.99
CA LEU A 1011 -18.80 -53.87 19.51
C LEU A 1011 -18.26 -52.61 20.20
N VAL A 1012 -18.56 -52.51 21.49
CA VAL A 1012 -17.92 -51.60 22.45
C VAL A 1012 -16.79 -52.34 23.14
N ASN A 1013 -15.59 -51.73 23.16
CA ASN A 1013 -14.54 -51.89 24.18
C ASN A 1013 -13.86 -50.52 24.28
N GLY A 1014 -13.62 -49.88 25.41
CA GLY A 1014 -13.93 -50.16 26.80
C GLY A 1014 -13.28 -49.04 27.61
N LEU A 1015 -14.09 -48.11 28.12
CA LEU A 1015 -13.84 -47.23 29.26
C LEU A 1015 -15.02 -46.27 29.36
N ASP A 1016 -16.15 -46.81 29.82
CA ASP A 1016 -17.20 -46.00 30.40
C ASP A 1016 -17.87 -46.76 31.56
N ILE A 1017 -17.98 -46.05 32.67
CA ILE A 1017 -18.95 -46.26 33.75
C ILE A 1017 -18.73 -47.52 34.58
N GLN A 1018 -17.87 -47.35 35.58
CA GLN A 1018 -18.16 -47.85 36.92
C GLN A 1018 -18.01 -46.66 37.88
N PHE A 1019 -19.06 -46.43 38.67
CA PHE A 1019 -19.12 -45.55 39.86
C PHE A 1019 -19.78 -44.18 39.78
N PHE A 1020 -21.04 -44.25 39.36
CA PHE A 1020 -22.18 -43.47 39.82
C PHE A 1020 -22.46 -43.56 41.35
N VAL A 1021 -21.49 -43.57 42.28
CA VAL A 1021 -21.80 -43.76 43.72
C VAL A 1021 -21.15 -42.80 44.73
N ASP A 1022 -20.11 -42.00 44.45
CA ASP A 1022 -19.42 -41.29 45.55
C ASP A 1022 -19.48 -39.75 45.58
N CYS A 1023 -20.44 -39.06 44.94
CA CYS A 1023 -20.56 -37.60 45.19
C CYS A 1023 -21.96 -36.97 45.10
N ILE A 1024 -23.01 -37.70 45.49
CA ILE A 1024 -24.11 -37.09 46.26
C ILE A 1024 -23.91 -37.55 47.71
N LEU A 1025 -23.23 -36.74 48.52
CA LEU A 1025 -23.27 -36.63 50.00
C LEU A 1025 -21.91 -36.14 50.55
N MET A 1026 -21.70 -34.82 50.61
CA MET A 1026 -21.41 -34.07 51.86
C MET A 1026 -20.90 -32.63 51.56
N LYS A 1027 -21.86 -31.70 51.69
CA LYS A 1027 -21.79 -30.24 51.87
C LYS A 1027 -21.43 -29.34 50.70
#